data_AF-A0A7Y2G559-F1
#
_entry.id   AF-A0A7Y2G559-F1
#
_cell.length_a   1.000
_cell.length_b   1.000
_cell.length_c   1.000
_cell.angle_alpha   90.00
_cell.angle_beta   90.00
_cell.angle_gamma   90.00
#
_symmetry.space_group_name_H-M   'P 1'
#
loop_
_entity.id
_entity.type
_entity.pdbx_description
1 polymer ?
#
loop_
_entity_poly.entity_id
_entity_poly.type
_entity_poly.pdbx_seq_one_letter_code
_entity_poly.pdbx_strand_id
1 'polypeptide(L)'
;MADQSRFRFFAGVFLIAGVVMMMQILQSRLFSVTTWYHLSFLVISIAMFGLTLGALKVYRGNEAEQRANYGTLAAKACLSAAAYLLFALFIQLFVPLVAANNLATLAVLPLVAIPTAFPYYFAGIAISLSLTRAPYRVGQTYGVDLLGAGAGCLGALAIMELVDTPSGLILIAALAGVAALVFPKTEEAPEVALRGKTFLLRKAAIAVATAAAIVGVINAALPRPVLYPIWIKGRITFQNVVEHDEWNSISRVTVHRESKDAEPYLWGPSETLPEEYKATFKSLIIDGDAGTPITKFDGEDFESLAYLAYDVTNIAYALPDLNDAAIVGVGGGRDALSAKYFGIENVTAMDVNKVQIDLLTRHPKFTSYSNLSAQKGMDFIHSEARSWFRRNEKQFDIVQMSLIDTWAATGAGAFALSENGLYTVEAWTEFMADLRPGGVFTVSRWSGDALNDTSRMLSLAMAAQFERGVAGPRQHIFMVASDLIATIVLSADPFTQDQITAMENEAAAKKFDVIVSPAHPAPEGILGEVLAAENIAALNALSAKQPYDISPPTDMRPFFFNQARFTRPIELINTVLIAKSRSGVLFGQAQATLNLYLIIIFSIVMVGFVIMRPLTKTIEKMPWSFLTPATSYFLLIGLGFMLVEVAMLQALGVFLGHPSYGLGILLFSLILSTGVGSIVSDRAPLTTLPAQVLWGLAIAGYSIFLALNLDHIFNAYGDTALMGRALISVAIIVPLGILLGYGFPTGIRLVEQTQSRATAWLWGVNGAAGVLGSALAIAFNIAFGIDKTLILGGLCYAALAVALAALAKDAAKSEATTP
;
A
#
# COMPACT_ATOMS: atom_id res chain seq x y z
N MET A 1 -1.24 21.17 -40.31
CA MET A 1 -0.31 20.04 -40.07
C MET A 1 0.43 20.18 -38.73
N ALA A 2 0.97 21.37 -38.39
CA ALA A 2 1.64 21.63 -37.10
C ALA A 2 0.77 21.33 -35.85
N ASP A 3 -0.49 21.78 -35.81
CA ASP A 3 -1.38 21.52 -34.67
C ASP A 3 -1.72 20.03 -34.51
N GLN A 4 -1.83 19.29 -35.62
CA GLN A 4 -2.10 17.85 -35.58
C GLN A 4 -0.90 17.07 -35.05
N SER A 5 0.34 17.45 -35.42
CA SER A 5 1.57 16.88 -34.87
C SER A 5 1.71 17.15 -33.37
N ARG A 6 1.38 18.37 -32.95
CA ARG A 6 1.38 18.78 -31.53
C ARG A 6 0.37 17.99 -30.70
N PHE A 7 -0.88 17.86 -31.17
CA PHE A 7 -1.89 17.05 -30.50
C PHE A 7 -1.46 15.58 -30.36
N ARG A 8 -0.97 15.01 -31.46
CA ARG A 8 -0.41 13.64 -31.51
C ARG A 8 0.74 13.43 -30.52
N PHE A 9 1.64 14.41 -30.39
CA PHE A 9 2.72 14.34 -29.41
C PHE A 9 2.18 14.25 -27.98
N PHE A 10 1.33 15.20 -27.59
CA PHE A 10 0.78 15.22 -26.23
C PHE A 10 -0.10 14.01 -25.93
N ALA A 11 -0.90 13.54 -26.89
CA ALA A 11 -1.67 12.30 -26.72
C ALA A 11 -0.75 11.07 -26.56
N GLY A 12 0.37 11.01 -27.29
CA GLY A 12 1.38 9.97 -27.09
C GLY A 12 2.02 9.99 -25.70
N VAL A 13 2.40 11.18 -25.22
CA VAL A 13 2.95 11.39 -23.86
C VAL A 13 1.92 10.99 -22.79
N PHE A 14 0.68 11.45 -22.92
CA PHE A 14 -0.41 11.11 -22.02
C PHE A 14 -0.62 9.60 -21.91
N LEU A 15 -0.69 8.90 -23.05
CA LEU A 15 -0.90 7.46 -23.09
C LEU A 15 0.26 6.68 -22.48
N ILE A 16 1.51 7.01 -22.83
CA ILE A 16 2.66 6.25 -22.30
C ILE A 16 2.86 6.49 -20.80
N ALA A 17 2.60 7.71 -20.31
CA ALA A 17 2.63 8.00 -18.88
C ALA A 17 1.53 7.23 -18.12
N GLY A 18 0.31 7.19 -18.68
CA GLY A 18 -0.78 6.37 -18.14
C GLY A 18 -0.45 4.89 -18.12
N VAL A 19 0.14 4.36 -19.20
CA VAL A 19 0.63 2.97 -19.28
C VAL A 19 1.64 2.66 -18.17
N VAL A 20 2.60 3.55 -17.89
CA VAL A 20 3.59 3.35 -16.83
C VAL A 20 2.91 3.18 -15.47
N MET A 21 1.98 4.07 -15.13
CA MET A 21 1.27 3.99 -13.85
C MET A 21 0.35 2.77 -13.76
N MET A 22 -0.40 2.46 -14.83
CA MET A 22 -1.24 1.27 -14.87
C MET A 22 -0.41 -0.01 -14.69
N MET A 23 0.72 -0.09 -15.40
CA MET A 23 1.64 -1.23 -15.31
C MET A 23 2.20 -1.37 -13.90
N GLN A 24 2.60 -0.28 -13.25
CA GLN A 24 3.11 -0.28 -11.89
C GLN A 24 2.08 -0.81 -10.89
N ILE A 25 0.84 -0.29 -10.93
CA ILE A 25 -0.23 -0.71 -10.01
C ILE A 25 -0.59 -2.19 -10.21
N LEU A 26 -0.82 -2.62 -11.45
CA LEU A 26 -1.20 -4.02 -11.72
C LEU A 26 -0.04 -5.00 -11.45
N GLN A 27 1.22 -4.63 -11.72
CA GLN A 27 2.36 -5.48 -11.37
C GLN A 27 2.54 -5.59 -9.85
N SER A 28 2.31 -4.50 -9.09
CA SER A 28 2.30 -4.57 -7.63
C SER A 28 1.20 -5.52 -7.12
N ARG A 29 0.00 -5.47 -7.71
CA ARG A 29 -1.09 -6.42 -7.37
C ARG A 29 -0.75 -7.86 -7.73
N LEU A 30 -0.15 -8.08 -8.90
CA LEU A 30 0.30 -9.40 -9.33
C LEU A 30 1.35 -9.97 -8.37
N PHE A 31 2.36 -9.18 -8.01
CA PHE A 31 3.42 -9.59 -7.07
C PHE A 31 2.89 -9.79 -5.66
N SER A 32 1.92 -9.01 -5.21
CA SER A 32 1.25 -9.24 -3.92
C SER A 32 0.59 -10.63 -3.86
N VAL A 33 0.04 -11.11 -4.98
CA VAL A 33 -0.58 -12.45 -5.06
C VAL A 33 0.47 -13.54 -5.26
N THR A 34 1.41 -13.38 -6.20
CA THR A 34 2.38 -14.44 -6.51
C THR A 34 3.47 -14.57 -5.44
N THR A 35 3.69 -13.53 -4.64
CA THR A 35 4.75 -13.45 -3.62
C THR A 35 4.21 -12.95 -2.28
N TRP A 36 4.88 -11.99 -1.64
CA TRP A 36 4.48 -11.36 -0.39
C TRP A 36 4.38 -9.84 -0.55
N TYR A 37 3.53 -9.20 0.25
CA TYR A 37 3.23 -7.77 0.12
C TYR A 37 4.49 -6.88 0.12
N HIS A 38 5.50 -7.21 0.92
CA HIS A 38 6.75 -6.42 1.00
C HIS A 38 7.60 -6.45 -0.29
N LEU A 39 7.46 -7.49 -1.13
CA LEU A 39 8.10 -7.55 -2.45
C LEU A 39 7.30 -6.79 -3.52
N SER A 40 6.04 -6.43 -3.26
CA SER A 40 5.26 -5.56 -4.15
C SER A 40 5.87 -4.15 -4.26
N PHE A 41 6.52 -3.67 -3.20
CA PHE A 41 7.28 -2.40 -3.20
C PHE A 41 8.51 -2.45 -4.12
N LEU A 42 9.04 -3.64 -4.41
CA LEU A 42 10.14 -3.82 -5.36
C LEU A 42 9.74 -3.33 -6.77
N VAL A 43 8.45 -3.42 -7.13
CA VAL A 43 7.95 -2.95 -8.42
C VAL A 43 8.22 -1.45 -8.60
N ILE A 44 8.02 -0.64 -7.55
CA ILE A 44 8.29 0.80 -7.60
C ILE A 44 9.77 1.06 -7.87
N SER A 45 10.65 0.37 -7.14
CA SER A 45 12.10 0.47 -7.32
C SER A 45 12.54 0.01 -8.72
N ILE A 46 11.99 -1.10 -9.22
CA ILE A 46 12.24 -1.61 -10.58
C ILE A 46 11.76 -0.60 -11.63
N ALA A 47 10.57 -0.02 -11.43
CA ALA A 47 9.98 0.94 -12.34
C ALA A 47 10.87 2.17 -12.48
N MET A 48 11.23 2.78 -11.35
CA MET A 48 12.07 3.96 -11.32
C MET A 48 13.50 3.69 -11.81
N PHE A 49 14.07 2.53 -11.47
CA PHE A 49 15.37 2.11 -12.02
C PHE A 49 15.32 1.98 -13.54
N GLY A 50 14.28 1.35 -14.08
CA GLY A 50 14.02 1.26 -15.51
C GLY A 50 13.94 2.64 -16.15
N LEU A 51 13.05 3.51 -15.65
CA LEU A 51 12.87 4.87 -16.14
C LEU A 51 14.19 5.66 -16.15
N THR A 52 14.98 5.55 -15.07
CA THR A 52 16.29 6.20 -14.91
C THR A 52 17.33 5.67 -15.89
N LEU A 53 17.38 4.35 -16.11
CA LEU A 53 18.24 3.78 -17.16
C LEU A 53 17.83 4.27 -18.56
N GLY A 54 16.53 4.46 -18.79
CA GLY A 54 16.00 5.08 -20.00
C GLY A 54 16.50 6.51 -20.19
N ALA A 55 16.46 7.32 -19.12
CA ALA A 55 17.05 8.66 -19.07
C ALA A 55 18.53 8.67 -19.49
N LEU A 56 19.30 7.76 -18.89
CA LEU A 56 20.74 7.66 -19.11
C LEU A 56 21.04 7.24 -20.55
N LYS A 57 20.20 6.39 -21.16
CA LYS A 57 20.29 6.05 -22.58
C LYS A 57 20.07 7.28 -23.47
N VAL A 58 19.09 8.13 -23.14
CA VAL A 58 18.84 9.38 -23.87
C VAL A 58 20.01 10.34 -23.71
N TYR A 59 20.50 10.56 -22.48
CA TYR A 59 21.67 11.40 -22.21
C TYR A 59 22.93 11.01 -22.99
N ARG A 60 23.19 9.70 -23.12
CA ARG A 60 24.36 9.17 -23.84
C ARG A 60 24.21 9.13 -25.36
N GLY A 61 23.00 9.32 -25.88
CA GLY A 61 22.75 9.29 -27.32
C GLY A 61 23.18 10.58 -28.02
N ASN A 62 23.08 10.57 -29.35
CA ASN A 62 23.37 11.75 -30.16
C ASN A 62 22.20 12.74 -30.05
N GLU A 63 22.44 13.88 -29.40
CA GLU A 63 21.41 14.89 -29.14
C GLU A 63 20.79 15.46 -30.43
N ALA A 64 21.59 15.71 -31.47
CA ALA A 64 21.09 16.26 -32.73
C ALA A 64 20.12 15.28 -33.43
N GLU A 65 20.49 14.00 -33.47
CA GLU A 65 19.64 12.94 -34.03
C GLU A 65 18.35 12.75 -33.23
N GLN A 66 18.46 12.79 -31.89
CA GLN A 66 17.33 12.65 -30.99
C GLN A 66 16.33 13.80 -31.14
N ARG A 67 16.80 15.04 -31.24
CA ARG A 67 15.94 16.22 -31.47
C ARG A 67 15.26 16.14 -32.84
N ALA A 68 15.97 15.67 -33.87
CA ALA A 68 15.39 15.51 -35.20
C ALA A 68 14.32 14.40 -35.28
N ASN A 69 14.44 13.35 -34.46
CA ASN A 69 13.62 12.14 -34.57
C ASN A 69 12.86 11.77 -33.29
N TYR A 70 12.65 12.71 -32.37
CA TYR A 70 12.11 12.44 -31.03
C TYR A 70 10.82 11.60 -31.04
N GLY A 71 9.86 11.92 -31.92
CA GLY A 71 8.57 11.23 -31.99
C GLY A 71 8.67 9.81 -32.57
N THR A 72 9.51 9.60 -33.59
CA THR A 72 9.78 8.26 -34.15
C THR A 72 10.52 7.37 -33.15
N LEU A 73 11.47 7.94 -32.40
CA LEU A 73 12.21 7.22 -31.35
C LEU A 73 11.30 6.89 -30.16
N ALA A 74 10.44 7.82 -29.74
CA ALA A 74 9.42 7.58 -28.71
C ALA A 74 8.44 6.48 -29.14
N ALA A 75 7.93 6.51 -30.38
CA ALA A 75 7.04 5.48 -30.91
C ALA A 75 7.69 4.08 -30.89
N LYS A 76 8.97 3.97 -31.28
CA LYS A 76 9.72 2.69 -31.18
C LYS A 76 9.83 2.23 -29.74
N ALA A 77 10.15 3.15 -28.83
CA ALA A 77 10.27 2.85 -27.41
C ALA A 77 8.92 2.37 -26.82
N CYS A 78 7.79 3.01 -27.15
CA CYS A 78 6.46 2.55 -26.73
C CYS A 78 6.13 1.14 -27.25
N LEU A 79 6.48 0.82 -28.51
CA LEU A 79 6.29 -0.52 -29.06
C LEU A 79 7.18 -1.56 -28.37
N SER A 80 8.42 -1.20 -28.05
CA SER A 80 9.30 -2.05 -27.25
C SER A 80 8.76 -2.24 -25.83
N ALA A 81 8.23 -1.20 -25.19
CA ALA A 81 7.60 -1.31 -23.87
C ALA A 81 6.44 -2.31 -23.90
N ALA A 82 5.57 -2.27 -24.92
CA ALA A 82 4.50 -3.24 -25.10
C ALA A 82 5.01 -4.69 -25.21
N ALA A 83 6.00 -4.93 -26.06
CA ALA A 83 6.55 -6.27 -26.26
C ALA A 83 7.25 -6.82 -25.00
N TYR A 84 8.05 -5.99 -24.34
CA TYR A 84 8.75 -6.38 -23.11
C TYR A 84 7.82 -6.51 -21.91
N LEU A 85 6.68 -5.80 -21.88
CA LEU A 85 5.64 -6.03 -20.87
C LEU A 85 5.04 -7.43 -21.00
N LEU A 86 4.67 -7.86 -22.22
CA LEU A 86 4.16 -9.21 -22.46
C LEU A 86 5.21 -10.29 -22.11
N PHE A 87 6.48 -10.05 -22.46
CA PHE A 87 7.57 -10.94 -22.09
C PHE A 87 7.78 -11.01 -20.58
N ALA A 88 7.79 -9.86 -19.90
CA ALA A 88 7.90 -9.79 -18.44
C ALA A 88 6.75 -10.53 -17.77
N LEU A 89 5.50 -10.29 -18.21
CA LEU A 89 4.33 -10.99 -17.69
C LEU A 89 4.46 -12.50 -17.83
N PHE A 90 4.91 -12.99 -18.99
CA PHE A 90 5.16 -14.42 -19.17
C PHE A 90 6.15 -14.94 -18.11
N ILE A 91 7.31 -14.30 -17.93
CA ILE A 91 8.26 -14.70 -16.89
C ILE A 91 7.61 -14.68 -15.49
N GLN A 92 6.83 -13.65 -15.16
CA GLN A 92 6.19 -13.48 -13.87
C GLN A 92 5.11 -14.54 -13.56
N LEU A 93 4.42 -15.07 -14.56
CA LEU A 93 3.39 -16.10 -14.38
C LEU A 93 3.97 -17.52 -14.22
N PHE A 94 5.14 -17.77 -14.80
CA PHE A 94 5.72 -19.12 -14.93
C PHE A 94 6.97 -19.36 -14.06
N VAL A 95 7.63 -18.32 -13.56
CA VAL A 95 8.83 -18.44 -12.74
C VAL A 95 8.52 -18.19 -11.26
N PRO A 96 8.85 -19.12 -10.33
CA PRO A 96 8.60 -18.94 -8.91
C PRO A 96 9.57 -17.92 -8.31
N LEU A 97 9.09 -16.71 -7.99
CA LEU A 97 9.95 -15.68 -7.38
C LEU A 97 10.48 -16.08 -5.99
N VAL A 98 9.68 -16.84 -5.24
CA VAL A 98 10.03 -17.35 -3.91
C VAL A 98 10.40 -18.82 -4.06
N ALA A 99 11.68 -19.13 -3.87
CA ALA A 99 12.20 -20.49 -3.92
C ALA A 99 12.34 -21.09 -2.51
N ALA A 100 12.45 -22.41 -2.43
CA ALA A 100 12.50 -23.17 -1.17
C ALA A 100 13.74 -22.85 -0.29
N ASN A 101 14.78 -22.21 -0.83
CA ASN A 101 15.92 -21.75 -0.06
C ASN A 101 16.37 -20.32 -0.48
N ASN A 102 16.99 -19.61 0.46
CA ASN A 102 17.40 -18.20 0.25
C ASN A 102 18.37 -18.03 -0.92
N LEU A 103 19.22 -19.03 -1.19
CA LEU A 103 20.20 -18.97 -2.29
C LEU A 103 19.52 -19.05 -3.66
N ALA A 104 18.50 -19.90 -3.83
CA ALA A 104 17.72 -19.95 -5.07
C ALA A 104 16.87 -18.69 -5.24
N THR A 105 16.32 -18.13 -4.16
CA THR A 105 15.60 -16.84 -4.22
C THR A 105 16.53 -15.71 -4.69
N LEU A 106 17.78 -15.66 -4.20
CA LEU A 106 18.79 -14.70 -4.68
C LEU A 106 19.15 -14.88 -6.17
N ALA A 107 19.10 -16.10 -6.70
CA ALA A 107 19.37 -16.37 -8.11
C ALA A 107 18.16 -16.07 -9.02
N VAL A 108 16.94 -16.32 -8.54
CA VAL A 108 15.69 -16.11 -9.31
C VAL A 108 15.24 -14.66 -9.29
N LEU A 109 15.52 -13.91 -8.23
CA LEU A 109 15.10 -12.51 -8.12
C LEU A 109 15.62 -11.64 -9.28
N PRO A 110 16.91 -11.71 -9.69
CA PRO A 110 17.37 -11.05 -10.92
C PRO A 110 16.68 -11.54 -12.19
N LEU A 111 16.37 -12.85 -12.28
CA LEU A 111 15.72 -13.46 -13.45
C LEU A 111 14.33 -12.89 -13.71
N VAL A 112 13.60 -12.46 -12.67
CA VAL A 112 12.30 -11.82 -12.82
C VAL A 112 12.39 -10.28 -12.80
N ALA A 113 13.24 -9.72 -11.93
CA ALA A 113 13.40 -8.27 -11.80
C ALA A 113 13.94 -7.63 -13.09
N ILE A 114 14.90 -8.26 -13.77
CA ILE A 114 15.50 -7.73 -14.99
C ILE A 114 14.48 -7.66 -16.14
N PRO A 115 13.75 -8.73 -16.52
CA PRO A 115 12.64 -8.65 -17.48
C PRO A 115 11.60 -7.60 -17.10
N THR A 116 11.24 -7.52 -15.83
CA THR A 116 10.26 -6.54 -15.32
C THR A 116 10.74 -5.09 -15.47
N ALA A 117 12.05 -4.82 -15.41
CA ALA A 117 12.62 -3.48 -15.58
C ALA A 117 12.57 -2.97 -17.02
N PHE A 118 12.60 -3.86 -18.02
CA PHE A 118 12.67 -3.47 -19.44
C PHE A 118 11.48 -2.64 -19.95
N PRO A 119 10.21 -2.97 -19.67
CA PRO A 119 9.11 -2.12 -20.13
C PRO A 119 9.22 -0.70 -19.58
N TYR A 120 9.62 -0.53 -18.32
CA TYR A 120 9.90 0.80 -17.74
C TYR A 120 11.11 1.47 -18.35
N TYR A 121 12.17 0.72 -18.68
CA TYR A 121 13.32 1.25 -19.41
C TYR A 121 12.93 1.90 -20.73
N PHE A 122 12.12 1.21 -21.54
CA PHE A 122 11.66 1.74 -22.81
C PHE A 122 10.67 2.90 -22.63
N ALA A 123 9.75 2.81 -21.67
CA ALA A 123 8.88 3.94 -21.33
C ALA A 123 9.69 5.17 -20.89
N GLY A 124 10.76 4.97 -20.12
CA GLY A 124 11.68 6.02 -19.67
C GLY A 124 12.41 6.69 -20.83
N ILE A 125 12.77 5.94 -21.88
CA ILE A 125 13.30 6.53 -23.12
C ILE A 125 12.24 7.44 -23.76
N ALA A 126 10.99 6.98 -23.90
CA ALA A 126 9.92 7.75 -24.53
C ALA A 126 9.62 9.06 -23.75
N ILE A 127 9.51 8.97 -22.43
CA ILE A 127 9.25 10.12 -21.55
C ILE A 127 10.45 11.07 -21.54
N SER A 128 11.68 10.56 -21.38
CA SER A 128 12.89 11.40 -21.37
C SER A 128 13.11 12.14 -22.69
N LEU A 129 12.89 11.48 -23.84
CA LEU A 129 12.91 12.14 -25.15
C LEU A 129 11.87 13.24 -25.24
N SER A 130 10.66 12.98 -24.73
CA SER A 130 9.56 13.94 -24.75
C SER A 130 9.84 15.17 -23.87
N LEU A 131 10.41 14.97 -22.68
CA LEU A 131 10.69 16.05 -21.73
C LEU A 131 11.94 16.87 -22.08
N THR A 132 12.95 16.26 -22.69
CA THR A 132 14.28 16.91 -22.84
C THR A 132 14.69 17.20 -24.28
N ARG A 133 14.10 16.51 -25.27
CA ARG A 133 14.50 16.62 -26.69
C ARG A 133 13.40 17.15 -27.60
N ALA A 134 12.13 17.09 -27.18
CA ALA A 134 11.03 17.61 -27.96
C ALA A 134 11.04 19.16 -28.01
N PRO A 135 10.51 19.78 -29.07
CA PRO A 135 10.51 21.24 -29.23
C PRO A 135 9.42 21.96 -28.43
N TYR A 136 8.68 21.25 -27.57
CA TYR A 136 7.54 21.79 -26.83
C TYR A 136 7.95 22.23 -25.43
N ARG A 137 7.18 23.16 -24.84
CA ARG A 137 7.47 23.71 -23.50
C ARG A 137 7.47 22.61 -22.44
N VAL A 138 8.50 22.59 -21.60
CA VAL A 138 8.69 21.54 -20.59
C VAL A 138 7.54 21.48 -19.57
N GLY A 139 7.00 22.62 -19.12
CA GLY A 139 5.90 22.64 -18.15
C GLY A 139 4.61 22.05 -18.73
N GLN A 140 4.32 22.32 -20.00
CA GLN A 140 3.22 21.68 -20.74
C GLN A 140 3.44 20.18 -20.92
N THR A 141 4.62 19.76 -21.36
CA THR A 141 4.91 18.33 -21.58
C THR A 141 4.88 17.54 -20.29
N TYR A 142 5.52 18.04 -19.22
CA TYR A 142 5.49 17.42 -17.89
C TYR A 142 4.09 17.46 -17.28
N GLY A 143 3.33 18.52 -17.53
CA GLY A 143 1.92 18.58 -17.17
C GLY A 143 1.11 17.46 -17.80
N VAL A 144 1.23 17.26 -19.12
CA VAL A 144 0.51 16.19 -19.84
C VAL A 144 0.98 14.79 -19.42
N ASP A 145 2.27 14.61 -19.15
CA ASP A 145 2.82 13.39 -18.55
C ASP A 145 2.13 13.06 -17.22
N LEU A 146 2.07 14.02 -16.30
CA LEU A 146 1.38 13.85 -15.01
C LEU A 146 -0.14 13.65 -15.18
N LEU A 147 -0.81 14.39 -16.06
CA LEU A 147 -2.23 14.16 -16.36
C LEU A 147 -2.48 12.73 -16.87
N GLY A 148 -1.59 12.22 -17.72
CA GLY A 148 -1.61 10.85 -18.23
C GLY A 148 -1.41 9.83 -17.12
N ALA A 149 -0.39 10.03 -16.28
CA ALA A 149 -0.11 9.21 -15.10
C ALA A 149 -1.30 9.15 -14.14
N GLY A 150 -1.91 10.29 -13.82
CA GLY A 150 -3.10 10.38 -12.96
C GLY A 150 -4.31 9.65 -13.56
N ALA A 151 -4.58 9.83 -14.85
CA ALA A 151 -5.62 9.06 -15.55
C ALA A 151 -5.31 7.55 -15.58
N GLY A 152 -4.04 7.19 -15.69
CA GLY A 152 -3.55 5.82 -15.56
C GLY A 152 -3.87 5.20 -14.19
N CYS A 153 -3.74 5.95 -13.10
CA CYS A 153 -4.12 5.46 -11.76
C CYS A 153 -5.61 5.07 -11.70
N LEU A 154 -6.50 5.92 -12.22
CA LEU A 154 -7.94 5.59 -12.28
C LEU A 154 -8.23 4.44 -13.25
N GLY A 155 -7.56 4.42 -14.40
CA GLY A 155 -7.67 3.33 -15.37
C GLY A 155 -7.23 1.99 -14.79
N ALA A 156 -6.21 1.98 -13.94
CA ALA A 156 -5.72 0.79 -13.24
C ALA A 156 -6.76 0.24 -12.26
N LEU A 157 -7.42 1.11 -11.48
CA LEU A 157 -8.49 0.69 -10.59
C LEU A 157 -9.68 0.14 -11.39
N ALA A 158 -10.11 0.85 -12.44
CA ALA A 158 -11.22 0.42 -13.27
C ALA A 158 -10.95 -0.94 -13.95
N ILE A 159 -9.75 -1.18 -14.47
CA ILE A 159 -9.44 -2.45 -15.14
C ILE A 159 -9.38 -3.62 -14.15
N MET A 160 -8.93 -3.40 -12.91
CA MET A 160 -8.89 -4.44 -11.87
C MET A 160 -10.28 -4.85 -11.35
N GLU A 161 -11.28 -3.99 -11.47
CA GLU A 161 -12.68 -4.32 -11.16
C GLU A 161 -13.41 -5.03 -12.32
N LEU A 162 -12.82 -5.02 -13.52
CA LEU A 162 -13.44 -5.58 -14.73
C LEU A 162 -12.83 -6.91 -15.17
N VAL A 163 -11.54 -7.10 -14.98
CA VAL A 163 -10.80 -8.29 -15.43
C VAL A 163 -9.73 -8.70 -14.42
N ASP A 164 -9.28 -9.96 -14.50
CA ASP A 164 -8.16 -10.43 -13.71
C ASP A 164 -6.85 -9.66 -14.04
N THR A 165 -5.95 -9.59 -13.06
CA THR A 165 -4.71 -8.80 -13.18
C THR A 165 -3.82 -9.21 -14.36
N PRO A 166 -3.55 -10.52 -14.63
CA PRO A 166 -2.85 -10.94 -15.84
C PRO A 166 -3.48 -10.42 -17.14
N SER A 167 -4.80 -10.56 -17.31
CA SER A 167 -5.52 -10.03 -18.48
C SER A 167 -5.41 -8.51 -18.58
N GLY A 168 -5.52 -7.79 -17.46
CA GLY A 168 -5.34 -6.34 -17.40
C GLY A 168 -3.96 -5.88 -17.89
N LEU A 169 -2.88 -6.58 -17.52
CA LEU A 169 -1.52 -6.26 -17.98
C LEU A 169 -1.35 -6.45 -19.50
N ILE A 170 -2.04 -7.43 -20.09
CA ILE A 170 -2.05 -7.64 -21.55
C ILE A 170 -2.78 -6.48 -22.24
N LEU A 171 -3.91 -6.03 -21.70
CA LEU A 171 -4.65 -4.87 -22.22
C LEU A 171 -3.83 -3.58 -22.10
N ILE A 172 -3.03 -3.41 -21.04
CA ILE A 172 -2.08 -2.29 -20.92
C ILE A 172 -1.00 -2.35 -22.00
N ALA A 173 -0.50 -3.54 -22.36
CA ALA A 173 0.42 -3.68 -23.48
C ALA A 173 -0.24 -3.25 -24.81
N ALA A 174 -1.54 -3.47 -24.98
CA ALA A 174 -2.28 -2.94 -26.13
C ALA A 174 -2.30 -1.39 -26.14
N LEU A 175 -2.53 -0.75 -24.98
CA LEU A 175 -2.48 0.71 -24.83
C LEU A 175 -1.08 1.28 -25.14
N ALA A 176 -0.01 0.59 -24.74
CA ALA A 176 1.36 0.96 -25.11
C ALA A 176 1.58 0.90 -26.64
N GLY A 177 0.99 -0.10 -27.30
CA GLY A 177 0.95 -0.19 -28.76
C GLY A 177 0.18 0.98 -29.40
N VAL A 178 -0.94 1.40 -28.81
CA VAL A 178 -1.70 2.59 -29.25
C VAL A 178 -0.87 3.86 -29.08
N ALA A 179 -0.16 4.04 -27.96
CA ALA A 179 0.75 5.18 -27.78
C ALA A 179 1.77 5.28 -28.92
N ALA A 180 2.35 4.14 -29.34
CA ALA A 180 3.27 4.07 -30.47
C ALA A 180 2.65 4.47 -31.84
N LEU A 181 1.32 4.32 -32.00
CA LEU A 181 0.60 4.75 -33.19
C LEU A 181 0.37 6.27 -33.21
N VAL A 182 0.19 6.86 -32.03
CA VAL A 182 -0.22 8.26 -31.88
C VAL A 182 0.97 9.22 -31.95
N PHE A 183 2.16 8.85 -31.44
CA PHE A 183 3.35 9.69 -31.52
C PHE A 183 3.63 10.16 -32.97
N PRO A 184 3.97 11.45 -33.19
CA PRO A 184 4.24 11.97 -34.51
C PRO A 184 5.48 11.28 -35.10
N LYS A 185 5.33 10.71 -36.29
CA LYS A 185 6.43 10.12 -37.05
C LYS A 185 6.97 11.18 -37.99
N THR A 186 8.28 11.21 -38.19
CA THR A 186 8.94 12.16 -39.10
C THR A 186 8.48 11.86 -40.53
N GLU A 187 7.40 12.50 -41.00
CA GLU A 187 6.83 12.32 -42.34
C GLU A 187 7.28 13.42 -43.34
N GLU A 188 8.11 14.39 -42.92
CA GLU A 188 8.53 15.53 -43.76
C GLU A 188 10.04 15.60 -43.99
N ALA A 189 10.67 14.48 -44.36
CA ALA A 189 11.96 14.50 -45.06
C ALA A 189 11.82 13.76 -46.40
N PRO A 190 12.38 14.26 -47.52
CA PRO A 190 12.12 13.73 -48.87
C PRO A 190 12.77 12.36 -49.17
N GLU A 191 13.42 11.71 -48.21
CA GLU A 191 14.11 10.45 -48.44
C GLU A 191 13.15 9.25 -48.39
N VAL A 192 12.96 8.63 -49.56
CA VAL A 192 12.14 7.43 -49.80
C VAL A 192 12.46 6.27 -48.82
N ALA A 193 13.69 6.20 -48.29
CA ALA A 193 14.12 5.17 -47.34
C ALA A 193 13.48 5.26 -45.93
N LEU A 194 13.09 6.46 -45.49
CA LEU A 194 12.45 6.69 -44.18
C LEU A 194 10.95 6.38 -44.18
N ARG A 195 10.29 6.50 -45.35
CA ARG A 195 8.87 6.15 -45.55
C ARG A 195 8.59 4.65 -45.37
N GLY A 196 9.50 3.77 -45.81
CA GLY A 196 9.35 2.33 -45.62
C GLY A 196 9.41 1.90 -44.15
N LYS A 197 10.32 2.49 -43.37
CA LYS A 197 10.52 2.16 -41.95
C LYS A 197 9.38 2.66 -41.05
N THR A 198 8.82 3.84 -41.33
CA THR A 198 7.68 4.41 -40.60
C THR A 198 6.38 3.65 -40.87
N PHE A 199 6.18 3.15 -42.10
CA PHE A 199 5.06 2.28 -42.45
C PHE A 199 5.11 0.92 -41.74
N LEU A 200 6.28 0.27 -41.72
CA LEU A 200 6.48 -0.99 -40.99
C LEU A 200 6.23 -0.82 -39.49
N LEU A 201 6.72 0.27 -38.89
CA LEU A 201 6.48 0.59 -37.48
C LEU A 201 4.98 0.76 -37.18
N ARG A 202 4.22 1.39 -38.10
CA ARG A 202 2.76 1.54 -37.95
C ARG A 202 2.04 0.20 -38.03
N LYS A 203 2.40 -0.66 -38.99
CA LYS A 203 1.83 -2.02 -39.10
C LYS A 203 2.14 -2.85 -37.87
N ALA A 204 3.38 -2.82 -37.39
CA ALA A 204 3.79 -3.52 -36.18
C ALA A 204 3.00 -3.05 -34.95
N ALA A 205 2.84 -1.74 -34.77
CA ALA A 205 2.09 -1.20 -33.65
C ALA A 205 0.58 -1.54 -33.72
N ILE A 206 -0.05 -1.54 -34.91
CA ILE A 206 -1.43 -2.01 -35.08
C ILE A 206 -1.54 -3.51 -34.74
N ALA A 207 -0.62 -4.33 -35.27
CA ALA A 207 -0.63 -5.77 -35.04
C ALA A 207 -0.47 -6.11 -33.55
N VAL A 208 0.51 -5.49 -32.87
CA VAL A 208 0.73 -5.70 -31.43
C VAL A 208 -0.46 -5.21 -30.61
N ALA A 209 -0.97 -4.01 -30.86
CA ALA A 209 -2.12 -3.47 -30.12
C ALA A 209 -3.37 -4.35 -30.29
N THR A 210 -3.66 -4.77 -31.52
CA THR A 210 -4.84 -5.61 -31.82
C THR A 210 -4.69 -7.01 -31.23
N ALA A 211 -3.52 -7.64 -31.39
CA ALA A 211 -3.27 -8.98 -30.84
C ALA A 211 -3.34 -8.98 -29.31
N ALA A 212 -2.71 -8.02 -28.64
CA ALA A 212 -2.77 -7.89 -27.19
C ALA A 212 -4.21 -7.65 -26.71
N ALA A 213 -4.97 -6.76 -27.37
CA ALA A 213 -6.37 -6.53 -27.02
C ALA A 213 -7.22 -7.81 -27.14
N ILE A 214 -7.10 -8.54 -28.26
CA ILE A 214 -7.83 -9.79 -28.48
C ILE A 214 -7.45 -10.84 -27.44
N VAL A 215 -6.15 -11.06 -27.20
CA VAL A 215 -5.68 -12.05 -26.22
C VAL A 215 -6.12 -11.70 -24.81
N GLY A 216 -6.03 -10.43 -24.41
CA GLY A 216 -6.45 -9.96 -23.09
C GLY A 216 -7.94 -10.17 -22.84
N VAL A 217 -8.79 -9.80 -23.81
CA VAL A 217 -10.25 -10.00 -23.71
C VAL A 217 -10.62 -11.48 -23.69
N ILE A 218 -9.99 -12.30 -24.55
CA ILE A 218 -10.26 -13.75 -24.56
C ILE A 218 -9.83 -14.38 -23.24
N ASN A 219 -8.65 -14.05 -22.71
CA ASN A 219 -8.16 -14.62 -21.45
C ASN A 219 -9.08 -14.29 -20.28
N ALA A 220 -9.56 -13.04 -20.19
CA ALA A 220 -10.49 -12.58 -19.16
C ALA A 220 -11.88 -13.23 -19.26
N ALA A 221 -12.35 -13.52 -20.48
CA ALA A 221 -13.68 -14.09 -20.70
C ALA A 221 -13.73 -15.62 -20.47
N LEU A 222 -12.58 -16.30 -20.39
CA LEU A 222 -12.53 -17.73 -20.15
C LEU A 222 -12.82 -18.04 -18.67
N PRO A 223 -13.72 -19.00 -18.36
CA PRO A 223 -13.95 -19.45 -16.98
C PRO A 223 -12.69 -19.99 -16.29
N ARG A 224 -11.71 -20.42 -17.10
CA ARG A 224 -10.37 -20.85 -16.67
C ARG A 224 -9.35 -20.17 -17.57
N PRO A 225 -8.82 -19.00 -17.18
CA PRO A 225 -7.84 -18.26 -17.97
C PRO A 225 -6.60 -19.12 -18.26
N VAL A 226 -6.07 -19.01 -19.48
CA VAL A 226 -4.87 -19.74 -19.90
C VAL A 226 -3.61 -19.08 -19.32
N LEU A 227 -3.56 -17.76 -19.36
CA LEU A 227 -2.52 -16.96 -18.75
C LEU A 227 -2.92 -16.68 -17.31
N TYR A 228 -2.38 -17.50 -16.42
CA TYR A 228 -2.75 -17.56 -15.01
C TYR A 228 -1.50 -17.83 -14.16
N PRO A 229 -1.37 -17.25 -12.95
CA PRO A 229 -0.23 -17.49 -12.09
C PRO A 229 -0.20 -18.96 -11.61
N ILE A 230 0.79 -19.72 -12.08
CA ILE A 230 0.96 -21.14 -11.67
C ILE A 230 1.62 -21.22 -10.29
N TRP A 231 2.52 -20.28 -10.00
CA TRP A 231 3.23 -20.19 -8.75
C TRP A 231 2.68 -19.06 -7.89
N ILE A 232 2.14 -19.42 -6.74
CA ILE A 232 1.59 -18.49 -5.75
C ILE A 232 2.24 -18.83 -4.41
N LYS A 233 3.00 -17.87 -3.87
CA LYS A 233 3.69 -18.00 -2.58
C LYS A 233 4.54 -19.27 -2.46
N GLY A 234 5.24 -19.60 -3.56
CA GLY A 234 6.11 -20.78 -3.65
C GLY A 234 5.38 -22.11 -3.81
N ARG A 235 4.04 -22.10 -3.94
CA ARG A 235 3.21 -23.30 -4.15
C ARG A 235 2.66 -23.33 -5.57
N ILE A 236 2.65 -24.52 -6.17
CA ILE A 236 1.96 -24.74 -7.44
C ILE A 236 0.46 -24.75 -7.15
N THR A 237 -0.27 -23.84 -7.79
CA THR A 237 -1.73 -23.75 -7.65
C THR A 237 -2.38 -24.24 -8.93
N PHE A 238 -3.21 -25.27 -8.79
CA PHE A 238 -3.96 -25.83 -9.91
C PHE A 238 -5.37 -25.24 -9.92
N GLN A 239 -5.82 -24.71 -11.07
CA GLN A 239 -7.17 -24.16 -11.21
C GLN A 239 -8.29 -25.21 -11.02
N ASN A 240 -7.98 -26.51 -11.00
CA ASN A 240 -8.98 -27.55 -10.83
C ASN A 240 -9.57 -27.59 -9.40
N VAL A 241 -8.81 -27.19 -8.37
CA VAL A 241 -9.28 -27.17 -6.97
C VAL A 241 -10.06 -25.90 -6.63
N VAL A 242 -10.07 -24.91 -7.52
CA VAL A 242 -10.74 -23.62 -7.35
C VAL A 242 -12.13 -23.69 -8.00
N GLU A 243 -13.17 -23.43 -7.21
CA GLU A 243 -14.56 -23.37 -7.65
C GLU A 243 -15.01 -21.95 -8.03
N HIS A 244 -14.40 -20.93 -7.42
CA HIS A 244 -14.63 -19.51 -7.69
C HIS A 244 -13.30 -18.77 -7.58
N ASP A 245 -13.02 -17.83 -8.49
CA ASP A 245 -11.79 -17.05 -8.54
C ASP A 245 -12.12 -15.64 -9.02
N GLU A 246 -11.95 -14.66 -8.15
CA GLU A 246 -12.33 -13.28 -8.43
C GLU A 246 -11.23 -12.33 -7.94
N TRP A 247 -10.91 -11.36 -8.78
CA TRP A 247 -9.92 -10.33 -8.51
C TRP A 247 -10.62 -9.00 -8.38
N ASN A 248 -10.17 -8.17 -7.44
CA ASN A 248 -10.54 -6.77 -7.36
C ASN A 248 -9.32 -5.91 -7.00
N SER A 249 -9.54 -4.61 -6.79
CA SER A 249 -8.48 -3.67 -6.42
C SER A 249 -7.88 -3.89 -5.02
N ILE A 250 -8.50 -4.72 -4.17
CA ILE A 250 -8.08 -4.99 -2.79
C ILE A 250 -7.32 -6.32 -2.69
N SER A 251 -7.86 -7.37 -3.31
CA SER A 251 -7.42 -8.74 -3.13
C SER A 251 -7.82 -9.63 -4.31
N ARG A 252 -7.34 -10.86 -4.27
CA ARG A 252 -7.88 -11.97 -5.03
C ARG A 252 -8.54 -12.96 -4.08
N VAL A 253 -9.82 -13.25 -4.28
CA VAL A 253 -10.58 -14.20 -3.46
C VAL A 253 -10.83 -15.46 -4.27
N THR A 254 -10.45 -16.60 -3.71
CA THR A 254 -10.72 -17.92 -4.28
C THR A 254 -11.54 -18.75 -3.32
N VAL A 255 -12.47 -19.55 -3.82
CA VAL A 255 -13.19 -20.55 -3.02
C VAL A 255 -12.81 -21.92 -3.53
N HIS A 256 -12.24 -22.74 -2.65
CA HIS A 256 -11.79 -24.08 -2.98
C HIS A 256 -12.95 -25.08 -2.90
N ARG A 257 -12.70 -26.30 -3.39
CA ARG A 257 -13.65 -27.42 -3.28
C ARG A 257 -14.02 -27.71 -1.82
N GLU A 258 -15.23 -28.24 -1.65
CA GLU A 258 -15.77 -28.62 -0.35
C GLU A 258 -14.92 -29.71 0.32
N SER A 259 -14.56 -29.46 1.58
CA SER A 259 -14.04 -30.45 2.52
C SER A 259 -15.21 -30.98 3.34
N LYS A 260 -15.47 -32.28 3.24
CA LYS A 260 -16.56 -32.96 3.95
C LYS A 260 -16.03 -33.70 5.16
N ASP A 261 -16.82 -33.67 6.24
CA ASP A 261 -16.53 -34.38 7.49
C ASP A 261 -15.08 -34.16 7.97
N ALA A 262 -14.62 -32.91 7.85
CA ALA A 262 -13.27 -32.51 8.19
C ALA A 262 -13.20 -32.05 9.65
N GLU A 263 -11.97 -31.94 10.16
CA GLU A 263 -11.74 -31.27 11.44
C GLU A 263 -12.29 -29.84 11.40
N PRO A 264 -13.10 -29.42 12.39
CA PRO A 264 -13.68 -28.09 12.39
C PRO A 264 -12.60 -27.00 12.42
N TYR A 265 -12.81 -25.95 11.63
CA TYR A 265 -11.90 -24.82 11.62
C TYR A 265 -12.14 -23.91 12.83
N LEU A 266 -11.19 -23.89 13.75
CA LEU A 266 -11.12 -23.00 14.90
C LEU A 266 -9.83 -22.18 14.86
N TRP A 267 -9.87 -20.97 15.41
CA TRP A 267 -8.73 -20.09 15.51
C TRP A 267 -7.83 -20.46 16.68
N GLY A 268 -8.40 -20.53 17.89
CA GLY A 268 -7.71 -20.99 19.10
C GLY A 268 -8.51 -22.11 19.76
N PRO A 269 -8.33 -23.36 19.31
CA PRO A 269 -9.13 -24.49 19.77
C PRO A 269 -8.79 -24.86 21.22
N SER A 270 -9.82 -25.09 22.02
CA SER A 270 -9.73 -25.69 23.35
C SER A 270 -9.11 -27.08 23.30
N GLU A 271 -8.24 -27.41 24.27
CA GLU A 271 -7.74 -28.78 24.49
C GLU A 271 -8.85 -29.79 24.80
N THR A 272 -10.06 -29.32 25.14
CA THR A 272 -11.22 -30.15 25.46
C THR A 272 -12.16 -30.36 24.28
N LEU A 273 -11.82 -29.85 23.09
CA LEU A 273 -12.62 -30.06 21.88
C LEU A 273 -12.83 -31.57 21.64
N PRO A 274 -14.08 -32.06 21.63
CA PRO A 274 -14.35 -33.46 21.32
C PRO A 274 -13.93 -33.83 19.89
N GLU A 275 -13.17 -34.93 19.74
CA GLU A 275 -12.67 -35.41 18.44
C GLU A 275 -13.77 -35.81 17.45
N GLU A 276 -14.98 -36.07 17.97
CA GLU A 276 -16.17 -36.48 17.21
C GLU A 276 -16.79 -35.33 16.41
N TYR A 277 -16.53 -34.08 16.78
CA TYR A 277 -17.01 -32.95 15.99
C TYR A 277 -16.36 -32.96 14.60
N LYS A 278 -17.21 -32.89 13.59
CA LYS A 278 -16.82 -32.74 12.19
C LYS A 278 -17.60 -31.59 11.59
N ALA A 279 -16.94 -30.86 10.71
CA ALA A 279 -17.56 -29.78 9.95
C ALA A 279 -17.37 -30.01 8.45
N THR A 280 -18.36 -29.57 7.70
CA THR A 280 -18.28 -29.49 6.24
C THR A 280 -18.14 -28.04 5.84
N PHE A 281 -17.10 -27.66 5.10
CA PHE A 281 -16.85 -26.27 4.74
C PHE A 281 -16.11 -26.16 3.40
N LYS A 282 -16.20 -24.99 2.78
CA LYS A 282 -15.35 -24.60 1.66
C LYS A 282 -14.31 -23.61 2.16
N SER A 283 -13.04 -23.78 1.77
CA SER A 283 -12.00 -22.82 2.13
C SER A 283 -12.08 -21.60 1.21
N LEU A 284 -12.41 -20.44 1.77
CA LEU A 284 -12.21 -19.15 1.12
C LEU A 284 -10.77 -18.72 1.38
N ILE A 285 -10.00 -18.54 0.32
CA ILE A 285 -8.59 -18.16 0.36
C ILE A 285 -8.41 -16.78 -0.28
N ILE A 286 -7.87 -15.83 0.48
CA ILE A 286 -7.53 -14.47 0.05
C ILE A 286 -6.04 -14.42 -0.30
N ASP A 287 -5.73 -13.87 -1.48
CA ASP A 287 -4.37 -13.72 -2.02
C ASP A 287 -3.53 -15.01 -1.93
N GLY A 288 -4.20 -16.15 -2.12
CA GLY A 288 -3.58 -17.46 -2.16
C GLY A 288 -3.07 -18.01 -0.83
N ASP A 289 -3.39 -17.40 0.32
CA ASP A 289 -2.86 -17.88 1.61
C ASP A 289 -3.72 -17.57 2.85
N ALA A 290 -4.49 -16.47 2.87
CA ALA A 290 -5.35 -16.19 4.01
C ALA A 290 -6.62 -17.04 3.94
N GLY A 291 -6.76 -18.01 4.83
CA GLY A 291 -7.91 -18.91 4.83
C GLY A 291 -8.98 -18.50 5.83
N THR A 292 -10.24 -18.63 5.43
CA THR A 292 -11.42 -18.59 6.33
C THR A 292 -12.48 -19.56 5.79
N PRO A 293 -13.21 -20.28 6.66
CA PRO A 293 -14.19 -21.27 6.22
C PRO A 293 -15.50 -20.58 5.82
N ILE A 294 -16.06 -20.97 4.67
CA ILE A 294 -17.50 -20.89 4.43
C ILE A 294 -18.07 -22.21 4.95
N THR A 295 -18.60 -22.19 6.16
CA THR A 295 -19.19 -23.39 6.79
C THR A 295 -20.50 -23.74 6.12
N LYS A 296 -20.74 -25.04 5.91
CA LYS A 296 -22.03 -25.54 5.46
C LYS A 296 -23.00 -25.49 6.63
N PHE A 297 -24.10 -24.79 6.47
CA PHE A 297 -25.13 -24.68 7.49
C PHE A 297 -26.49 -24.68 6.80
N ASP A 298 -27.38 -25.57 7.24
CA ASP A 298 -28.71 -25.73 6.66
C ASP A 298 -29.69 -24.64 7.12
N GLY A 299 -29.33 -23.88 8.15
CA GLY A 299 -30.10 -22.77 8.69
C GLY A 299 -30.92 -23.11 9.93
N GLU A 300 -30.98 -24.38 10.35
CA GLU A 300 -31.83 -24.84 11.44
C GLU A 300 -31.04 -25.62 12.50
N ASP A 301 -30.09 -26.47 12.10
CA ASP A 301 -29.34 -27.33 13.01
C ASP A 301 -28.11 -26.61 13.61
N PHE A 302 -28.34 -25.82 14.66
CA PHE A 302 -27.26 -25.13 15.39
C PHE A 302 -26.35 -26.09 16.18
N GLU A 303 -26.78 -27.32 16.47
CA GLU A 303 -25.91 -28.32 17.13
C GLU A 303 -24.74 -28.72 16.23
N SER A 304 -24.94 -28.69 14.89
CA SER A 304 -23.84 -28.86 13.93
C SER A 304 -22.72 -27.81 14.07
N LEU A 305 -22.99 -26.70 14.74
CA LEU A 305 -22.06 -25.59 15.02
C LEU A 305 -21.51 -25.60 16.45
N ALA A 306 -21.87 -26.58 17.28
CA ALA A 306 -21.50 -26.62 18.71
C ALA A 306 -19.98 -26.60 18.97
N TYR A 307 -19.18 -27.02 17.99
CA TYR A 307 -17.72 -26.91 18.03
C TYR A 307 -17.23 -25.46 18.16
N LEU A 308 -18.00 -24.46 17.72
CA LEU A 308 -17.65 -23.03 17.85
C LEU A 308 -17.58 -22.59 19.31
N ALA A 309 -18.25 -23.30 20.24
CA ALA A 309 -18.14 -23.04 21.67
C ALA A 309 -16.76 -23.35 22.26
N TYR A 310 -15.91 -24.07 21.52
CA TYR A 310 -14.58 -24.49 21.96
C TYR A 310 -13.48 -23.58 21.40
N ASP A 311 -13.82 -22.40 20.91
CA ASP A 311 -12.86 -21.43 20.38
C ASP A 311 -12.70 -20.24 21.32
N VAL A 312 -11.46 -19.91 21.68
CA VAL A 312 -11.14 -18.80 22.59
C VAL A 312 -11.58 -17.43 22.04
N THR A 313 -11.80 -17.32 20.73
CA THR A 313 -12.36 -16.11 20.09
C THR A 313 -13.78 -15.79 20.54
N ASN A 314 -14.50 -16.77 21.09
CA ASN A 314 -15.91 -16.69 21.46
C ASN A 314 -16.15 -16.53 22.97
N ILE A 315 -15.12 -16.32 23.79
CA ILE A 315 -15.24 -16.25 25.25
C ILE A 315 -16.25 -15.21 25.76
N ALA A 316 -16.41 -14.09 25.05
CA ALA A 316 -17.31 -13.01 25.47
C ALA A 316 -18.79 -13.39 25.39
N TYR A 317 -19.16 -14.42 24.64
CA TYR A 317 -20.54 -14.93 24.60
C TYR A 317 -20.96 -15.63 25.89
N ALA A 318 -20.04 -15.86 26.85
CA ALA A 318 -20.38 -16.31 28.20
C ALA A 318 -21.07 -15.23 29.05
N LEU A 319 -21.02 -13.96 28.61
CA LEU A 319 -21.67 -12.86 29.32
C LEU A 319 -23.20 -12.97 29.19
N PRO A 320 -23.96 -12.61 30.25
CA PRO A 320 -25.42 -12.64 30.20
C PRO A 320 -25.99 -11.50 29.34
N ASP A 321 -27.25 -11.65 28.93
CA ASP A 321 -28.09 -10.60 28.33
C ASP A 321 -27.57 -9.96 27.02
N LEU A 322 -26.81 -10.71 26.22
CA LEU A 322 -26.30 -10.27 24.92
C LEU A 322 -27.35 -10.46 23.81
N ASN A 323 -27.66 -9.39 23.06
CA ASN A 323 -28.69 -9.41 22.01
C ASN A 323 -28.22 -8.84 20.66
N ASP A 324 -27.27 -7.90 20.67
CA ASP A 324 -26.78 -7.21 19.49
C ASP A 324 -25.25 -7.31 19.36
N ALA A 325 -24.77 -7.87 18.25
CA ALA A 325 -23.34 -7.98 17.95
C ALA A 325 -22.96 -7.25 16.64
N ALA A 326 -21.82 -6.59 16.64
CA ALA A 326 -21.14 -6.11 15.45
C ALA A 326 -19.89 -6.96 15.18
N ILE A 327 -19.81 -7.57 14.01
CA ILE A 327 -18.68 -8.40 13.58
C ILE A 327 -17.85 -7.62 12.55
N VAL A 328 -16.60 -7.32 12.91
CA VAL A 328 -15.64 -6.59 12.08
C VAL A 328 -14.74 -7.61 11.37
N GLY A 329 -14.87 -7.69 10.05
CA GLY A 329 -14.17 -8.66 9.20
C GLY A 329 -14.94 -9.98 9.10
N VAL A 330 -15.84 -10.08 8.13
CA VAL A 330 -16.72 -11.25 7.98
C VAL A 330 -15.96 -12.47 7.50
N GLY A 331 -15.03 -12.29 6.55
CA GLY A 331 -14.35 -13.41 5.91
C GLY A 331 -15.33 -14.41 5.28
N GLY A 332 -15.28 -15.67 5.71
CA GLY A 332 -16.20 -16.74 5.30
C GLY A 332 -17.49 -16.82 6.12
N GLY A 333 -17.69 -15.92 7.08
CA GLY A 333 -18.91 -15.83 7.91
C GLY A 333 -18.84 -16.58 9.25
N ARG A 334 -17.68 -17.12 9.64
CA ARG A 334 -17.50 -17.89 10.88
C ARG A 334 -17.95 -17.12 12.13
N ASP A 335 -17.51 -15.88 12.31
CA ASP A 335 -17.78 -15.13 13.54
C ASP A 335 -19.26 -14.71 13.64
N ALA A 336 -19.87 -14.40 12.49
CA ALA A 336 -21.31 -14.19 12.41
C ALA A 336 -22.11 -15.48 12.70
N LEU A 337 -21.63 -16.65 12.28
CA LEU A 337 -22.20 -17.94 12.67
C LEU A 337 -22.03 -18.21 14.17
N SER A 338 -20.87 -17.89 14.76
CA SER A 338 -20.67 -17.99 16.21
C SER A 338 -21.69 -17.14 16.96
N ALA A 339 -21.86 -15.86 16.58
CA ALA A 339 -22.86 -15.00 17.19
C ALA A 339 -24.28 -15.60 17.14
N LYS A 340 -24.67 -16.17 15.99
CA LYS A 340 -25.97 -16.84 15.86
C LYS A 340 -26.09 -18.11 16.69
N TYR A 341 -25.03 -18.92 16.74
CA TYR A 341 -24.97 -20.12 17.60
C TYR A 341 -25.16 -19.78 19.07
N PHE A 342 -24.56 -18.69 19.56
CA PHE A 342 -24.73 -18.20 20.93
C PHE A 342 -26.04 -17.44 21.17
N GLY A 343 -26.97 -17.43 20.20
CA GLY A 343 -28.31 -16.87 20.38
C GLY A 343 -28.43 -15.36 20.20
N ILE A 344 -27.43 -14.68 19.62
CA ILE A 344 -27.53 -13.24 19.34
C ILE A 344 -28.63 -12.97 18.31
N GLU A 345 -29.61 -12.16 18.71
CA GLU A 345 -30.78 -11.83 17.88
C GLU A 345 -30.40 -10.99 16.66
N ASN A 346 -29.60 -9.94 16.85
CA ASN A 346 -29.20 -9.02 15.78
C ASN A 346 -27.69 -9.03 15.60
N VAL A 347 -27.23 -9.34 14.38
CA VAL A 347 -25.81 -9.41 14.05
C VAL A 347 -25.56 -8.52 12.84
N THR A 348 -24.77 -7.47 13.04
CA THR A 348 -24.30 -6.60 11.96
C THR A 348 -22.88 -7.02 11.58
N ALA A 349 -22.72 -7.64 10.42
CA ALA A 349 -21.46 -8.19 9.94
C ALA A 349 -20.91 -7.35 8.79
N MET A 350 -19.69 -6.82 8.93
CA MET A 350 -19.11 -5.88 7.97
C MET A 350 -17.75 -6.31 7.45
N ASP A 351 -17.53 -6.11 6.15
CA ASP A 351 -16.25 -6.39 5.49
C ASP A 351 -15.95 -5.32 4.44
N VAL A 352 -14.66 -4.99 4.32
CA VAL A 352 -14.17 -4.04 3.31
C VAL A 352 -14.13 -4.67 1.92
N ASN A 353 -14.07 -6.00 1.85
CA ASN A 353 -14.00 -6.72 0.58
C ASN A 353 -15.39 -7.11 0.07
N LYS A 354 -15.85 -6.39 -0.94
CA LYS A 354 -17.13 -6.64 -1.60
C LYS A 354 -17.34 -8.09 -2.02
N VAL A 355 -16.30 -8.78 -2.48
CA VAL A 355 -16.41 -10.17 -2.97
C VAL A 355 -16.86 -11.10 -1.85
N GLN A 356 -16.32 -10.94 -0.63
CA GLN A 356 -16.70 -11.78 0.51
C GLN A 356 -18.16 -11.57 0.91
N ILE A 357 -18.60 -10.30 0.96
CA ILE A 357 -20.00 -9.96 1.21
C ILE A 357 -20.91 -10.56 0.13
N ASP A 358 -20.57 -10.41 -1.14
CA ASP A 358 -21.38 -10.95 -2.25
C ASP A 358 -21.44 -12.48 -2.23
N LEU A 359 -20.34 -13.16 -1.89
CA LEU A 359 -20.33 -14.63 -1.76
C LEU A 359 -21.33 -15.10 -0.70
N LEU A 360 -21.45 -14.40 0.42
CA LEU A 360 -22.35 -14.78 1.52
C LEU A 360 -23.80 -14.30 1.32
N THR A 361 -24.04 -13.26 0.51
CA THR A 361 -25.35 -12.59 0.41
C THR A 361 -26.03 -12.67 -0.96
N ARG A 362 -25.27 -12.77 -2.05
CA ARG A 362 -25.79 -12.65 -3.43
C ARG A 362 -25.44 -13.83 -4.32
N HIS A 363 -24.31 -14.48 -4.10
CA HIS A 363 -23.85 -15.55 -4.96
C HIS A 363 -24.64 -16.84 -4.70
N PRO A 364 -25.49 -17.32 -5.65
CA PRO A 364 -26.49 -18.36 -5.36
C PRO A 364 -25.90 -19.63 -4.74
N LYS A 365 -24.75 -20.07 -5.24
CA LYS A 365 -24.07 -21.30 -4.79
C LYS A 365 -23.59 -21.24 -3.33
N PHE A 366 -23.19 -20.08 -2.85
CA PHE A 366 -22.52 -19.92 -1.54
C PHE A 366 -23.48 -19.35 -0.49
N THR A 367 -24.41 -18.49 -0.92
CA THR A 367 -25.54 -18.03 -0.11
C THR A 367 -26.37 -19.20 0.40
N SER A 368 -26.81 -20.12 -0.46
CA SER A 368 -27.60 -21.29 -0.04
C SER A 368 -26.77 -22.34 0.72
N TYR A 369 -25.44 -22.27 0.65
CA TYR A 369 -24.54 -23.23 1.27
C TYR A 369 -24.26 -22.90 2.74
N SER A 370 -24.06 -21.62 3.03
CA SER A 370 -23.86 -21.12 4.40
C SER A 370 -25.18 -20.75 5.10
N ASN A 371 -26.23 -20.49 4.32
CA ASN A 371 -27.55 -20.05 4.76
C ASN A 371 -27.53 -18.89 5.78
N LEU A 372 -26.43 -18.12 5.82
CA LEU A 372 -26.17 -17.14 6.86
C LEU A 372 -26.99 -15.87 6.64
N SER A 373 -27.04 -15.36 5.41
CA SER A 373 -27.84 -14.17 5.07
C SER A 373 -29.35 -14.38 5.13
N ALA A 374 -29.82 -15.63 5.20
CA ALA A 374 -31.22 -15.96 5.41
C ALA A 374 -31.62 -15.95 6.90
N GLN A 375 -30.65 -15.95 7.83
CA GLN A 375 -30.92 -15.95 9.26
C GLN A 375 -31.60 -14.64 9.69
N LYS A 376 -32.59 -14.77 10.57
CA LYS A 376 -33.29 -13.61 11.12
C LYS A 376 -32.31 -12.71 11.89
N GLY A 377 -32.39 -11.40 11.64
CA GLY A 377 -31.55 -10.40 12.29
C GLY A 377 -30.09 -10.36 11.82
N MET A 378 -29.76 -10.95 10.66
CA MET A 378 -28.47 -10.74 10.01
C MET A 378 -28.50 -9.50 9.12
N ASP A 379 -27.54 -8.59 9.30
CA ASP A 379 -27.31 -7.42 8.45
C ASP A 379 -25.87 -7.45 7.92
N PHE A 380 -25.70 -7.41 6.60
CA PHE A 380 -24.38 -7.46 5.95
C PHE A 380 -24.05 -6.11 5.34
N ILE A 381 -22.90 -5.55 5.76
CA ILE A 381 -22.49 -4.21 5.36
C ILE A 381 -21.18 -4.28 4.60
N HIS A 382 -21.21 -3.89 3.32
CA HIS A 382 -19.99 -3.61 2.57
C HIS A 382 -19.48 -2.22 2.93
N SER A 383 -18.59 -2.16 3.90
CA SER A 383 -17.91 -0.94 4.34
C SER A 383 -16.63 -1.31 5.06
N GLU A 384 -15.66 -0.40 5.04
CA GLU A 384 -14.61 -0.43 6.05
C GLU A 384 -15.24 -0.12 7.43
N ALA A 385 -14.80 -0.84 8.46
CA ALA A 385 -15.47 -0.89 9.75
C ALA A 385 -15.43 0.46 10.47
N ARG A 386 -14.25 1.07 10.62
CA ARG A 386 -14.10 2.35 11.33
C ARG A 386 -14.91 3.46 10.67
N SER A 387 -14.85 3.53 9.34
CA SER A 387 -15.66 4.40 8.50
C SER A 387 -17.17 4.23 8.65
N TRP A 388 -17.60 3.04 9.05
CA TRP A 388 -19.00 2.74 9.31
C TRP A 388 -19.39 3.13 10.75
N PHE A 389 -18.58 2.74 11.75
CA PHE A 389 -18.77 3.10 13.17
C PHE A 389 -18.87 4.62 13.38
N ARG A 390 -18.03 5.43 12.72
CA ARG A 390 -18.12 6.91 12.79
C ARG A 390 -19.47 7.51 12.35
N ARG A 391 -20.30 6.75 11.64
CA ARG A 391 -21.62 7.18 11.14
C ARG A 391 -22.76 6.36 11.70
N ASN A 392 -22.42 5.40 12.54
CA ASN A 392 -23.36 4.46 13.09
C ASN A 392 -24.11 5.13 14.26
N GLU A 393 -25.39 4.82 14.35
CA GLU A 393 -26.24 5.26 15.47
C GLU A 393 -26.70 4.06 16.32
N LYS A 394 -26.41 2.82 15.89
CA LYS A 394 -26.75 1.60 16.63
C LYS A 394 -25.76 1.41 17.78
N GLN A 395 -26.23 0.86 18.89
CA GLN A 395 -25.35 0.40 19.97
C GLN A 395 -25.33 -1.12 20.06
N PHE A 396 -24.19 -1.67 20.48
CA PHE A 396 -23.92 -3.10 20.52
C PHE A 396 -23.58 -3.58 21.93
N ASP A 397 -23.95 -4.83 22.21
CA ASP A 397 -23.51 -5.54 23.42
C ASP A 397 -22.12 -6.15 23.18
N ILE A 398 -21.84 -6.59 21.95
CA ILE A 398 -20.52 -7.07 21.54
C ILE A 398 -20.09 -6.39 20.24
N VAL A 399 -18.88 -5.82 20.23
CA VAL A 399 -18.14 -5.55 18.99
C VAL A 399 -16.99 -6.53 18.93
N GLN A 400 -16.92 -7.39 17.91
CA GLN A 400 -15.93 -8.46 17.79
C GLN A 400 -15.03 -8.27 16.57
N MET A 401 -13.72 -8.34 16.81
CA MET A 401 -12.68 -8.30 15.78
C MET A 401 -11.71 -9.48 15.99
N SER A 402 -12.01 -10.63 15.38
CA SER A 402 -11.22 -11.85 15.55
C SER A 402 -10.36 -12.12 14.32
N LEU A 403 -9.04 -11.95 14.47
CA LEU A 403 -8.05 -12.29 13.43
C LEU A 403 -8.39 -11.75 12.03
N ILE A 404 -8.90 -10.52 12.00
CA ILE A 404 -9.21 -9.80 10.76
C ILE A 404 -8.00 -9.68 9.82
N ASP A 405 -6.78 -9.78 10.36
CA ASP A 405 -5.54 -9.76 9.60
C ASP A 405 -5.00 -11.17 9.34
N THR A 406 -4.55 -11.41 8.11
CA THR A 406 -4.00 -12.70 7.68
C THR A 406 -2.73 -13.10 8.47
N TRP A 407 -2.72 -14.29 9.08
CA TRP A 407 -1.55 -14.89 9.75
C TRP A 407 -0.30 -14.88 8.87
N ALA A 408 -0.41 -15.39 7.65
CA ALA A 408 0.74 -15.55 6.79
C ALA A 408 1.37 -14.19 6.38
N ALA A 409 0.54 -13.16 6.22
CA ALA A 409 1.01 -11.80 5.98
C ALA A 409 1.58 -11.15 7.25
N THR A 410 1.04 -11.44 8.43
CA THR A 410 1.60 -10.98 9.73
C THR A 410 2.94 -11.67 10.03
N GLY A 411 2.97 -13.00 9.92
CA GLY A 411 4.10 -13.89 10.20
C GLY A 411 5.27 -13.75 9.22
N ALA A 412 5.01 -13.35 7.97
CA ALA A 412 6.05 -12.99 7.00
C ALA A 412 6.49 -11.52 7.09
N GLY A 413 5.97 -10.75 8.05
CA GLY A 413 6.22 -9.31 8.19
C GLY A 413 5.64 -8.45 7.06
N ALA A 414 4.71 -8.99 6.26
CA ALA A 414 4.12 -8.33 5.11
C ALA A 414 3.30 -7.08 5.50
N PHE A 415 2.63 -7.09 6.66
CA PHE A 415 1.97 -5.91 7.24
C PHE A 415 2.90 -5.01 8.08
N ALA A 416 4.13 -5.44 8.37
CA ALA A 416 5.03 -4.66 9.24
C ALA A 416 5.40 -3.29 8.64
N LEU A 417 5.18 -3.07 7.34
CA LEU A 417 5.43 -1.78 6.69
C LEU A 417 4.14 -1.03 6.31
N SER A 418 2.98 -1.58 6.66
CA SER A 418 1.67 -1.02 6.28
C SER A 418 1.01 -0.34 7.46
N GLU A 419 0.38 0.78 7.20
CA GLU A 419 -0.56 1.42 8.12
C GLU A 419 -1.80 0.53 8.34
N ASN A 420 -2.34 0.53 9.55
CA ASN A 420 -3.61 -0.12 9.85
C ASN A 420 -4.49 0.80 10.71
N GLY A 421 -5.63 1.21 10.16
CA GLY A 421 -6.57 2.12 10.80
C GLY A 421 -7.48 1.50 11.87
N LEU A 422 -7.46 0.17 12.07
CA LEU A 422 -8.26 -0.54 13.08
C LEU A 422 -7.54 -0.71 14.43
N TYR A 423 -6.20 -0.56 14.45
CA TYR A 423 -5.37 -0.76 15.64
C TYR A 423 -4.69 0.54 16.09
N THR A 424 -5.48 1.61 16.22
CA THR A 424 -5.05 2.89 16.79
C THR A 424 -5.89 3.24 18.01
N VAL A 425 -5.35 4.09 18.89
CA VAL A 425 -6.06 4.56 20.10
C VAL A 425 -7.40 5.17 19.71
N GLU A 426 -7.41 5.97 18.66
CA GLU A 426 -8.58 6.66 18.12
C GLU A 426 -9.63 5.65 17.62
N ALA A 427 -9.22 4.62 16.87
CA ALA A 427 -10.13 3.59 16.38
C ALA A 427 -10.78 2.80 17.52
N TRP A 428 -10.02 2.41 18.54
CA TRP A 428 -10.56 1.65 19.67
C TRP A 428 -11.48 2.48 20.54
N THR A 429 -11.16 3.76 20.74
CA THR A 429 -12.06 4.71 21.40
C THR A 429 -13.38 4.85 20.65
N GLU A 430 -13.35 4.90 19.31
CA GLU A 430 -14.54 4.94 18.46
C GLU A 430 -15.37 3.65 18.58
N PHE A 431 -14.76 2.47 18.46
CA PHE A 431 -15.49 1.20 18.60
C PHE A 431 -16.15 1.04 19.98
N MET A 432 -15.49 1.52 21.03
CA MET A 432 -16.04 1.49 22.38
C MET A 432 -17.13 2.53 22.64
N ALA A 433 -17.22 3.59 21.84
CA ALA A 433 -18.25 4.62 21.99
C ALA A 433 -19.65 4.09 21.62
N ASP A 434 -19.71 3.10 20.73
CA ASP A 434 -20.94 2.46 20.27
C ASP A 434 -21.33 1.22 21.11
N LEU A 435 -20.66 0.98 22.24
CA LEU A 435 -21.05 -0.06 23.19
C LEU A 435 -22.18 0.42 24.10
N ARG A 436 -23.13 -0.47 24.38
CA ARG A 436 -24.11 -0.27 25.46
C ARG A 436 -23.43 -0.34 26.83
N PRO A 437 -24.08 0.17 27.90
CA PRO A 437 -23.64 -0.11 29.25
C PRO A 437 -23.51 -1.62 29.49
N GLY A 438 -22.36 -2.05 30.01
CA GLY A 438 -22.00 -3.47 30.18
C GLY A 438 -21.56 -4.20 28.90
N GLY A 439 -21.60 -3.54 27.74
CA GLY A 439 -21.14 -4.08 26.46
C GLY A 439 -19.61 -4.17 26.38
N VAL A 440 -19.13 -5.03 25.49
CA VAL A 440 -17.71 -5.37 25.36
C VAL A 440 -17.20 -5.27 23.93
N PHE A 441 -15.97 -4.79 23.79
CA PHE A 441 -15.18 -4.87 22.57
C PHE A 441 -14.16 -6.01 22.69
N THR A 442 -14.16 -6.93 21.74
CA THR A 442 -13.28 -8.10 21.75
C THR A 442 -12.32 -8.07 20.57
N VAL A 443 -11.06 -8.38 20.87
CA VAL A 443 -10.01 -8.46 19.86
C VAL A 443 -9.21 -9.73 20.07
N SER A 444 -9.13 -10.57 19.03
CA SER A 444 -8.34 -11.80 19.07
C SER A 444 -7.11 -11.69 18.17
N ARG A 445 -5.95 -11.97 18.74
CA ARG A 445 -4.64 -11.87 18.09
C ARG A 445 -3.74 -13.03 18.49
N TRP A 446 -2.66 -13.19 17.75
CA TRP A 446 -1.71 -14.27 17.97
C TRP A 446 -0.95 -14.09 19.29
N SER A 447 -1.05 -15.10 20.16
CA SER A 447 -0.28 -15.30 21.38
C SER A 447 0.85 -16.29 21.09
N GLY A 448 2.07 -16.02 21.53
CA GLY A 448 3.17 -16.97 21.41
C GLY A 448 4.26 -16.68 22.44
N ASP A 449 5.17 -17.65 22.63
CA ASP A 449 6.25 -17.75 23.64
C ASP A 449 7.15 -16.51 23.89
N ALA A 450 6.97 -15.43 23.13
CA ALA A 450 7.75 -14.21 23.27
C ALA A 450 6.86 -12.95 23.26
N LEU A 451 5.81 -12.87 24.09
CA LEU A 451 5.20 -11.57 24.50
C LEU A 451 4.83 -10.58 23.35
N ASN A 452 4.50 -11.10 22.14
CA ASN A 452 4.84 -10.49 20.84
C ASN A 452 3.71 -9.77 20.05
N ASP A 453 2.47 -9.72 20.54
CA ASP A 453 1.38 -8.86 20.01
C ASP A 453 0.46 -8.51 21.18
N THR A 454 0.30 -9.43 22.12
CA THR A 454 -0.49 -9.31 23.36
C THR A 454 -0.11 -8.11 24.22
N SER A 455 1.19 -7.81 24.38
CA SER A 455 1.66 -6.69 25.20
C SER A 455 1.33 -5.33 24.57
N ARG A 456 1.49 -5.21 23.24
CA ARG A 456 1.12 -4.02 22.48
C ARG A 456 -0.39 -3.86 22.38
N MET A 457 -1.13 -4.94 22.20
CA MET A 457 -2.59 -4.97 22.23
C MET A 457 -3.13 -4.49 23.58
N LEU A 458 -2.53 -4.95 24.68
CA LEU A 458 -2.87 -4.50 26.03
C LEU A 458 -2.52 -3.02 26.26
N SER A 459 -1.36 -2.58 25.77
CA SER A 459 -0.93 -1.17 25.79
C SER A 459 -1.92 -0.27 25.03
N LEU A 460 -2.40 -0.73 23.87
CA LEU A 460 -3.45 -0.06 23.10
C LEU A 460 -4.79 -0.02 23.86
N ALA A 461 -5.20 -1.12 24.49
CA ALA A 461 -6.39 -1.17 25.34
C ALA A 461 -6.34 -0.14 26.48
N MET A 462 -5.21 -0.09 27.19
CA MET A 462 -4.98 0.87 28.28
C MET A 462 -5.04 2.31 27.75
N ALA A 463 -4.40 2.59 26.61
CA ALA A 463 -4.39 3.92 26.01
C ALA A 463 -5.78 4.39 25.57
N ALA A 464 -6.60 3.52 24.96
CA ALA A 464 -7.99 3.83 24.62
C ALA A 464 -8.82 4.17 25.88
N GLN A 465 -8.63 3.42 26.97
CA GLN A 465 -9.31 3.71 28.24
C GLN A 465 -8.84 5.02 28.89
N PHE A 466 -7.56 5.38 28.76
CA PHE A 466 -7.06 6.68 29.21
C PHE A 466 -7.66 7.84 28.44
N GLU A 467 -7.77 7.75 27.11
CA GLU A 467 -8.45 8.77 26.28
C GLU A 467 -9.93 8.92 26.64
N ARG A 468 -10.59 7.82 27.00
CA ARG A 468 -11.98 7.84 27.50
C ARG A 468 -12.11 8.37 28.94
N GLY A 469 -11.01 8.71 29.61
CA GLY A 469 -11.01 9.25 30.97
C GLY A 469 -11.34 8.21 32.05
N VAL A 470 -11.16 6.91 31.78
CA VAL A 470 -11.49 5.83 32.71
C VAL A 470 -10.50 5.78 33.88
N ALA A 471 -11.03 5.84 35.10
CA ALA A 471 -10.26 5.62 36.33
C ALA A 471 -10.15 4.11 36.63
N GLY A 472 -8.93 3.59 36.70
CA GLY A 472 -8.66 2.17 36.95
C GLY A 472 -8.96 1.23 35.76
N PRO A 473 -8.32 1.41 34.58
CA PRO A 473 -8.60 0.63 33.38
C PRO A 473 -8.56 -0.89 33.54
N ARG A 474 -7.78 -1.41 34.50
CA ARG A 474 -7.67 -2.84 34.80
C ARG A 474 -9.02 -3.49 35.13
N GLN A 475 -9.96 -2.74 35.73
CA GLN A 475 -11.29 -3.27 36.06
C GLN A 475 -12.15 -3.52 34.81
N HIS A 476 -11.72 -3.06 33.64
CA HIS A 476 -12.42 -3.19 32.37
C HIS A 476 -11.81 -4.23 31.44
N ILE A 477 -10.74 -4.92 31.86
CA ILE A 477 -9.94 -5.78 30.97
C ILE A 477 -9.97 -7.22 31.48
N PHE A 478 -10.39 -8.13 30.61
CA PHE A 478 -10.21 -9.57 30.77
C PHE A 478 -9.44 -10.10 29.55
N MET A 479 -8.51 -11.02 29.75
CA MET A 479 -7.71 -11.58 28.68
C MET A 479 -7.49 -13.07 28.90
N VAL A 480 -7.71 -13.84 27.85
CA VAL A 480 -7.63 -15.30 27.85
C VAL A 480 -6.87 -15.78 26.61
N ALA A 481 -6.20 -16.92 26.69
CA ALA A 481 -5.53 -17.54 25.56
C ALA A 481 -5.81 -19.03 25.43
N SER A 482 -5.64 -19.54 24.21
CA SER A 482 -5.67 -20.96 23.89
C SER A 482 -4.82 -21.19 22.64
N ASP A 483 -3.94 -22.20 22.69
CA ASP A 483 -2.94 -22.46 21.67
C ASP A 483 -2.15 -21.18 21.31
N LEU A 484 -2.18 -20.74 20.05
CA LEU A 484 -1.48 -19.55 19.57
C LEU A 484 -2.34 -18.29 19.54
N ILE A 485 -3.51 -18.27 20.19
CA ILE A 485 -4.45 -17.13 20.16
C ILE A 485 -4.69 -16.57 21.56
N ALA A 486 -4.66 -15.25 21.69
CA ALA A 486 -5.15 -14.51 22.84
C ALA A 486 -6.32 -13.62 22.43
N THR A 487 -7.37 -13.63 23.24
CA THR A 487 -8.54 -12.74 23.12
C THR A 487 -8.53 -11.77 24.30
N ILE A 488 -8.55 -10.47 24.01
CA ILE A 488 -8.86 -9.43 25.01
C ILE A 488 -10.34 -9.10 24.92
N VAL A 489 -10.98 -8.98 26.08
CA VAL A 489 -12.35 -8.50 26.26
C VAL A 489 -12.24 -7.18 27.03
N LEU A 490 -12.62 -6.09 26.38
CA LEU A 490 -12.54 -4.73 26.89
C LEU A 490 -13.95 -4.20 27.12
N SER A 491 -14.32 -3.98 28.37
CA SER A 491 -15.67 -3.55 28.75
C SER A 491 -15.81 -2.03 28.78
N ALA A 492 -16.99 -1.55 28.35
CA ALA A 492 -17.37 -0.15 28.47
C ALA A 492 -17.37 0.31 29.94
N ASP A 493 -17.88 -0.53 30.84
CA ASP A 493 -17.98 -0.32 32.29
C ASP A 493 -17.05 -1.27 33.07
N PRO A 494 -16.71 -0.99 34.34
CA PRO A 494 -15.99 -1.96 35.17
C PRO A 494 -16.76 -3.28 35.21
N PHE A 495 -16.07 -4.40 34.99
CA PHE A 495 -16.70 -5.71 35.02
C PHE A 495 -17.33 -5.98 36.39
N THR A 496 -18.57 -6.45 36.39
CA THR A 496 -19.23 -6.95 37.59
C THR A 496 -18.66 -8.31 38.00
N GLN A 497 -18.83 -8.68 39.27
CA GLN A 497 -18.38 -9.98 39.76
C GLN A 497 -19.03 -11.14 39.00
N ASP A 498 -20.31 -11.01 38.64
CA ASP A 498 -21.04 -12.05 37.89
C ASP A 498 -20.47 -12.23 36.48
N GLN A 499 -20.12 -11.13 35.79
CA GLN A 499 -19.47 -11.19 34.47
C GLN A 499 -18.08 -11.83 34.55
N ILE A 500 -17.28 -11.47 35.56
CA ILE A 500 -15.95 -12.08 35.77
C ILE A 500 -16.11 -13.58 36.02
N THR A 501 -17.01 -13.96 36.93
CA THR A 501 -17.26 -15.36 37.25
C THR A 501 -17.80 -16.15 36.06
N ALA A 502 -18.66 -15.56 35.22
CA ALA A 502 -19.14 -16.21 34.00
C ALA A 502 -17.98 -16.52 33.02
N MET A 503 -17.11 -15.55 32.76
CA MET A 503 -15.95 -15.74 31.87
C MET A 503 -14.91 -16.69 32.47
N GLU A 504 -14.63 -16.62 33.77
CA GLU A 504 -13.71 -17.54 34.46
C GLU A 504 -14.22 -18.97 34.48
N ASN A 505 -15.53 -19.17 34.68
CA ASN A 505 -16.15 -20.50 34.61
C ASN A 505 -16.09 -21.08 33.20
N GLU A 506 -16.36 -20.29 32.17
CA GLU A 506 -16.26 -20.74 30.77
C GLU A 506 -14.81 -21.06 30.41
N ALA A 507 -13.86 -20.20 30.78
CA ALA A 507 -12.44 -20.45 30.59
C ALA A 507 -11.98 -21.72 31.29
N ALA A 508 -12.41 -21.96 32.54
CA ALA A 508 -12.10 -23.19 33.25
C ALA A 508 -12.73 -24.43 32.59
N ALA A 509 -13.99 -24.34 32.17
CA ALA A 509 -14.71 -25.43 31.51
C ALA A 509 -14.05 -25.86 30.19
N LYS A 510 -13.53 -24.88 29.44
CA LYS A 510 -12.84 -25.10 28.15
C LYS A 510 -11.31 -25.17 28.27
N LYS A 511 -10.76 -25.14 29.48
CA LYS A 511 -9.30 -25.09 29.72
C LYS A 511 -8.59 -24.00 28.91
N PHE A 512 -9.17 -22.82 28.87
CA PHE A 512 -8.49 -21.64 28.36
C PHE A 512 -7.65 -21.01 29.47
N ASP A 513 -6.49 -20.47 29.10
CA ASP A 513 -5.55 -19.86 30.03
C ASP A 513 -5.94 -18.40 30.29
N VAL A 514 -6.42 -18.10 31.50
CA VAL A 514 -6.72 -16.72 31.91
C VAL A 514 -5.42 -15.98 32.18
N ILE A 515 -5.11 -14.97 31.36
CA ILE A 515 -3.88 -14.16 31.45
C ILE A 515 -4.10 -12.92 32.31
N VAL A 516 -5.23 -12.23 32.12
CA VAL A 516 -5.61 -11.03 32.87
C VAL A 516 -7.06 -11.18 33.32
N SER A 517 -7.28 -11.08 34.63
CA SER A 517 -8.61 -10.97 35.23
C SER A 517 -8.62 -9.84 36.25
N PRO A 518 -9.71 -9.04 36.34
CA PRO A 518 -9.85 -8.06 37.42
C PRO A 518 -9.86 -8.69 38.82
N ALA A 519 -10.25 -9.96 38.95
CA ALA A 519 -10.31 -10.69 40.23
C ALA A 519 -8.94 -11.26 40.68
N HIS A 520 -7.94 -11.28 39.82
CA HIS A 520 -6.60 -11.80 40.13
C HIS A 520 -5.56 -10.68 40.13
N PRO A 521 -4.46 -10.79 40.90
CA PRO A 521 -3.32 -9.89 40.80
C PRO A 521 -2.83 -9.71 39.35
N ALA A 522 -2.25 -8.56 39.03
CA ALA A 522 -1.68 -8.35 37.70
C ALA A 522 -0.57 -9.39 37.45
N PRO A 523 -0.48 -9.95 36.23
CA PRO A 523 0.55 -10.91 35.89
C PRO A 523 1.95 -10.31 36.07
N GLU A 524 2.94 -11.15 36.37
CA GLU A 524 4.33 -10.70 36.44
C GLU A 524 4.88 -10.30 35.06
N GLY A 525 5.95 -9.51 35.05
CA GLY A 525 6.64 -9.08 33.83
C GLY A 525 5.89 -7.98 33.07
N ILE A 526 6.08 -7.94 31.75
CA ILE A 526 5.70 -6.79 30.93
C ILE A 526 4.19 -6.50 30.93
N LEU A 527 3.34 -7.52 31.02
CA LEU A 527 1.89 -7.33 31.05
C LEU A 527 1.46 -6.63 32.34
N GLY A 528 2.07 -6.98 33.48
CA GLY A 528 1.86 -6.29 34.75
C GLY A 528 2.34 -4.85 34.73
N GLU A 529 3.51 -4.59 34.13
CA GLU A 529 4.04 -3.22 33.99
C GLU A 529 3.15 -2.34 33.10
N VAL A 530 2.56 -2.91 32.03
CA VAL A 530 1.58 -2.21 31.18
C VAL A 530 0.30 -1.90 31.95
N LEU A 531 -0.23 -2.85 32.72
CA LEU A 531 -1.44 -2.66 33.55
C LEU A 531 -1.22 -1.66 34.70
N ALA A 532 0.02 -1.49 35.14
CA ALA A 532 0.41 -0.55 36.19
C ALA A 532 0.67 0.87 35.67
N ALA A 533 0.72 1.09 34.35
CA ALA A 533 0.90 2.41 33.79
C ALA A 533 -0.31 3.32 34.14
N GLU A 534 -0.05 4.61 34.37
CA GLU A 534 -1.09 5.58 34.76
C GLU A 534 -1.59 6.45 33.61
N ASN A 535 -0.85 6.51 32.51
CA ASN A 535 -1.18 7.33 31.33
C ASN A 535 -0.38 6.88 30.10
N ILE A 536 -0.70 7.45 28.95
CA ILE A 536 -0.05 7.16 27.66
C ILE A 536 1.45 7.50 27.69
N ALA A 537 1.86 8.56 28.39
CA ALA A 537 3.28 8.91 28.51
C ALA A 537 4.08 7.84 29.28
N ALA A 538 3.49 7.24 30.32
CA ALA A 538 4.06 6.12 31.05
C ALA A 538 4.17 4.85 30.17
N LEU A 539 3.15 4.54 29.36
CA LEU A 539 3.20 3.44 28.38
C LEU A 539 4.33 3.65 27.35
N ASN A 540 4.49 4.87 26.85
CA ASN A 540 5.57 5.22 25.91
C ASN A 540 6.96 5.13 26.57
N ALA A 541 7.10 5.59 27.81
CA ALA A 541 8.34 5.47 28.57
C ALA A 541 8.69 4.01 28.89
N LEU A 542 7.69 3.17 29.19
CA LEU A 542 7.86 1.74 29.35
C LEU A 542 8.33 1.10 28.04
N SER A 543 7.63 1.38 26.93
CA SER A 543 8.01 0.90 25.59
C SER A 543 9.48 1.21 25.31
N ALA A 544 9.94 2.45 25.51
CA ALA A 544 11.32 2.87 25.21
C ALA A 544 12.42 2.01 25.88
N LYS A 545 12.12 1.37 27.01
CA LYS A 545 13.04 0.47 27.74
C LYS A 545 13.04 -0.96 27.17
N GLN A 546 11.97 -1.35 26.47
CA GLN A 546 11.82 -2.68 25.90
C GLN A 546 12.57 -2.85 24.57
N PRO A 547 13.03 -4.07 24.26
CA PRO A 547 13.68 -4.37 22.98
C PRO A 547 12.73 -4.20 21.78
N TYR A 548 11.43 -4.41 21.99
CA TYR A 548 10.38 -4.25 20.99
C TYR A 548 9.52 -3.01 21.28
N ASP A 549 8.92 -2.46 20.22
CA ASP A 549 8.00 -1.34 20.36
C ASP A 549 6.60 -1.80 20.74
N ILE A 550 6.29 -1.66 22.03
CA ILE A 550 4.96 -1.93 22.60
C ILE A 550 4.14 -0.65 22.81
N SER A 551 4.56 0.48 22.21
CA SER A 551 3.80 1.73 22.32
C SER A 551 2.42 1.59 21.66
N PRO A 552 1.39 2.20 22.24
CA PRO A 552 0.06 2.22 21.64
C PRO A 552 0.14 3.02 20.32
N PRO A 553 -0.25 2.44 19.17
CA PRO A 553 -0.27 3.17 17.90
C PRO A 553 -1.35 4.26 17.88
N THR A 554 -1.10 5.34 17.14
CA THR A 554 -2.05 6.44 16.92
C THR A 554 -2.30 6.62 15.42
N ASP A 555 -3.30 7.41 15.03
CA ASP A 555 -3.57 7.70 13.61
C ASP A 555 -2.39 8.36 12.88
N MET A 556 -1.56 9.12 13.61
CA MET A 556 -0.33 9.71 13.07
C MET A 556 0.88 8.75 13.10
N ARG A 557 0.76 7.59 13.74
CA ARG A 557 1.76 6.51 13.72
C ARG A 557 1.08 5.12 13.72
N PRO A 558 0.35 4.76 12.64
CA PRO A 558 -0.61 3.64 12.63
C PRO A 558 0.05 2.29 12.32
N PHE A 559 1.18 1.97 12.96
CA PHE A 559 2.01 0.81 12.63
C PHE A 559 1.99 -0.27 13.72
N PHE A 560 0.81 -0.85 14.00
CA PHE A 560 0.62 -1.88 15.03
C PHE A 560 1.50 -3.13 14.81
N PHE A 561 1.63 -3.60 13.56
CA PHE A 561 2.40 -4.81 13.23
C PHE A 561 3.90 -4.57 13.12
N ASN A 562 4.40 -3.35 13.33
CA ASN A 562 5.84 -3.10 13.38
C ASN A 562 6.28 -2.88 14.83
N GLN A 563 6.76 -3.94 15.48
CA GLN A 563 7.36 -3.84 16.81
C GLN A 563 8.89 -3.84 16.75
N ALA A 564 9.46 -4.07 15.57
CA ALA A 564 10.90 -4.00 15.34
C ALA A 564 11.37 -2.54 15.42
N ARG A 565 12.21 -2.22 16.40
CA ARG A 565 12.75 -0.85 16.53
C ARG A 565 13.69 -0.53 15.37
N PHE A 566 13.22 0.29 14.43
CA PHE A 566 14.06 0.80 13.35
C PHE A 566 15.33 1.47 13.89
N THR A 567 15.27 2.18 15.01
CA THR A 567 16.43 2.87 15.61
C THR A 567 17.52 1.95 16.16
N ARG A 568 17.33 0.62 16.20
CA ARG A 568 18.29 -0.35 16.76
C ARG A 568 18.69 -1.44 15.73
N PRO A 569 19.38 -1.09 14.63
CA PRO A 569 19.67 -2.03 13.53
C PRO A 569 20.57 -3.20 13.94
N ILE A 570 21.48 -3.04 14.91
CA ILE A 570 22.37 -4.10 15.37
C ILE A 570 21.60 -5.20 16.12
N GLU A 571 20.65 -4.80 16.99
CA GLU A 571 19.77 -5.75 17.71
C GLU A 571 18.90 -6.53 16.71
N LEU A 572 18.42 -5.88 15.67
CA LEU A 572 17.65 -6.50 14.58
C LEU A 572 18.45 -7.57 13.83
N ILE A 573 19.67 -7.22 13.41
CA ILE A 573 20.59 -8.13 12.70
C ILE A 573 20.91 -9.34 13.58
N ASN A 574 21.23 -9.11 14.86
CA ASN A 574 21.51 -10.18 15.81
C ASN A 574 20.28 -11.08 16.00
N THR A 575 19.08 -10.51 16.09
CA THR A 575 17.83 -11.27 16.20
C THR A 575 17.63 -12.19 15.00
N VAL A 576 17.82 -11.68 13.76
CA VAL A 576 17.66 -12.49 12.54
C VAL A 576 18.77 -13.53 12.37
N LEU A 577 20.01 -13.20 12.70
CA LEU A 577 21.16 -14.11 12.55
C LEU A 577 21.19 -15.23 13.60
N ILE A 578 20.79 -14.92 14.84
CA ILE A 578 20.87 -15.83 15.99
C ILE A 578 19.58 -16.67 16.11
N ALA A 579 18.40 -16.13 15.78
CA ALA A 579 17.12 -16.83 15.90
C ALA A 579 16.81 -17.81 14.75
N LYS A 580 17.85 -18.45 14.17
CA LYS A 580 17.78 -19.37 13.01
C LYS A 580 16.81 -20.56 13.15
N SER A 581 16.15 -20.74 14.29
CA SER A 581 15.27 -21.87 14.60
C SER A 581 13.88 -21.51 15.14
N ARG A 582 13.47 -20.23 15.22
CA ARG A 582 12.12 -19.86 15.70
C ARG A 582 11.29 -19.19 14.59
N SER A 583 10.38 -19.95 13.98
CA SER A 583 9.29 -19.43 13.16
C SER A 583 8.29 -18.68 14.05
N GLY A 584 8.23 -17.35 13.94
CA GLY A 584 7.28 -16.54 14.71
C GLY A 584 7.12 -15.13 14.13
N VAL A 585 6.03 -14.46 14.49
CA VAL A 585 5.62 -13.14 13.97
C VAL A 585 6.77 -12.11 14.00
N LEU A 586 7.51 -12.06 15.10
CA LEU A 586 8.63 -11.14 15.27
C LEU A 586 9.79 -11.39 14.30
N PHE A 587 10.11 -12.65 13.98
CA PHE A 587 11.14 -12.95 12.98
C PHE A 587 10.74 -12.37 11.62
N GLY A 588 9.46 -12.52 11.24
CA GLY A 588 8.89 -11.90 10.05
C GLY A 588 8.99 -10.38 10.07
N GLN A 589 8.57 -9.74 11.17
CA GLN A 589 8.69 -8.29 11.32
C GLN A 589 10.14 -7.81 11.25
N ALA A 590 11.06 -8.51 11.91
CA ALA A 590 12.48 -8.17 11.89
C ALA A 590 13.09 -8.33 10.49
N GLN A 591 12.70 -9.38 9.77
CA GLN A 591 13.08 -9.61 8.38
C GLN A 591 12.51 -8.53 7.45
N ALA A 592 11.26 -8.10 7.65
CA ALA A 592 10.65 -7.02 6.86
C ALA A 592 11.37 -5.68 7.09
N THR A 593 11.70 -5.33 8.34
CA THR A 593 12.48 -4.13 8.66
C THR A 593 13.90 -4.22 8.09
N LEU A 594 14.53 -5.41 8.10
CA LEU A 594 15.83 -5.63 7.45
C LEU A 594 15.75 -5.48 5.92
N ASN A 595 14.68 -5.98 5.29
CA ASN A 595 14.43 -5.80 3.87
C ASN A 595 14.27 -4.31 3.52
N LEU A 596 13.58 -3.53 4.37
CA LEU A 596 13.51 -2.07 4.20
C LEU A 596 14.90 -1.43 4.26
N TYR A 597 15.76 -1.83 5.21
CA TYR A 597 17.16 -1.41 5.24
C TYR A 597 17.92 -1.74 3.95
N LEU A 598 17.75 -2.96 3.43
CA LEU A 598 18.37 -3.37 2.17
C LEU A 598 17.86 -2.53 0.99
N ILE A 599 16.57 -2.21 0.93
CA ILE A 599 15.99 -1.32 -0.09
C ILE A 599 16.59 0.09 0.04
N ILE A 600 16.73 0.63 1.25
CA ILE A 600 17.34 1.95 1.48
C ILE A 600 18.81 1.93 1.02
N ILE A 601 19.59 0.92 1.43
CA ILE A 601 21.00 0.78 1.02
C ILE A 601 21.11 0.65 -0.49
N PHE A 602 20.31 -0.22 -1.11
CA PHE A 602 20.26 -0.39 -2.57
C PHE A 602 19.90 0.94 -3.25
N SER A 603 18.94 1.68 -2.72
CA SER A 603 18.53 2.99 -3.25
C SER A 603 19.64 4.02 -3.11
N ILE A 604 20.38 4.05 -2.00
CA ILE A 604 21.57 4.89 -1.81
C ILE A 604 22.64 4.52 -2.83
N VAL A 605 22.92 3.23 -3.03
CA VAL A 605 23.87 2.75 -4.04
C VAL A 605 23.43 3.14 -5.45
N MET A 606 22.13 3.04 -5.76
CA MET A 606 21.56 3.42 -7.04
C MET A 606 21.68 4.93 -7.27
N VAL A 607 21.31 5.76 -6.28
CA VAL A 607 21.50 7.23 -6.31
C VAL A 607 22.97 7.55 -6.51
N GLY A 608 23.86 6.95 -5.72
CA GLY A 608 25.31 7.08 -5.86
C GLY A 608 25.80 6.71 -7.25
N PHE A 609 25.32 5.61 -7.82
CA PHE A 609 25.65 5.16 -9.17
C PHE A 609 25.15 6.13 -10.26
N VAL A 610 23.94 6.65 -10.13
CA VAL A 610 23.36 7.62 -11.08
C VAL A 610 24.12 8.95 -11.03
N ILE A 611 24.53 9.36 -9.83
CA ILE A 611 25.36 10.55 -9.63
C ILE A 611 26.77 10.31 -10.18
N MET A 612 27.42 9.18 -9.84
CA MET A 612 28.82 8.87 -10.13
C MET A 612 29.10 8.43 -11.58
N ARG A 613 28.27 7.57 -12.19
CA ARG A 613 28.55 6.95 -13.50
C ARG A 613 28.70 7.93 -14.67
N PRO A 614 27.92 9.01 -14.80
CA PRO A 614 28.07 9.98 -15.88
C PRO A 614 29.27 10.93 -15.70
N LEU A 615 30.01 10.85 -14.57
CA LEU A 615 31.26 11.59 -14.37
C LEU A 615 32.43 11.13 -15.24
N THR A 616 32.30 10.06 -16.02
CA THR A 616 33.47 9.43 -16.64
C THR A 616 33.91 9.98 -18.01
N LYS A 617 33.12 10.82 -18.70
CA LYS A 617 33.52 11.45 -20.01
C LYS A 617 32.86 12.79 -20.41
N THR A 618 31.76 13.23 -19.77
CA THR A 618 30.97 14.40 -20.24
C THR A 618 30.77 15.46 -19.16
N ILE A 619 30.58 15.05 -17.90
CA ILE A 619 30.54 15.95 -16.74
C ILE A 619 31.93 16.53 -16.42
N GLU A 620 33.03 15.87 -16.82
CA GLU A 620 34.41 16.39 -16.65
C GLU A 620 34.62 17.78 -17.27
N LYS A 621 33.75 18.19 -18.21
CA LYS A 621 33.80 19.51 -18.86
C LYS A 621 32.93 20.56 -18.18
N MET A 622 32.15 20.22 -17.16
CA MET A 622 31.25 21.12 -16.46
C MET A 622 31.88 21.62 -15.14
N PRO A 623 31.70 22.90 -14.78
CA PRO A 623 32.25 23.43 -13.54
C PRO A 623 31.50 22.88 -12.31
N TRP A 624 32.25 22.55 -11.25
CA TRP A 624 31.67 22.08 -9.99
C TRP A 624 30.76 23.11 -9.30
N SER A 625 30.97 24.41 -9.58
CA SER A 625 30.12 25.51 -9.12
C SER A 625 28.69 25.45 -9.68
N PHE A 626 28.50 24.85 -10.85
CA PHE A 626 27.19 24.59 -11.45
C PHE A 626 26.65 23.21 -11.06
N LEU A 627 27.52 22.19 -11.13
CA LEU A 627 27.10 20.80 -10.98
C LEU A 627 26.58 20.51 -9.57
N THR A 628 27.25 21.02 -8.54
CA THR A 628 26.86 20.74 -7.15
C THR A 628 25.50 21.35 -6.81
N PRO A 629 25.20 22.64 -7.07
CA PRO A 629 23.89 23.20 -6.74
C PRO A 629 22.77 22.65 -7.63
N ALA A 630 23.04 22.36 -8.91
CA ALA A 630 22.06 21.72 -9.79
C ALA A 630 21.70 20.32 -9.30
N THR A 631 22.69 19.49 -8.97
CA THR A 631 22.45 18.15 -8.43
C THR A 631 21.69 18.21 -7.10
N SER A 632 22.09 19.10 -6.19
CA SER A 632 21.41 19.32 -4.92
C SER A 632 19.95 19.75 -5.12
N TYR A 633 19.66 20.63 -6.08
CA TYR A 633 18.30 21.05 -6.39
C TYR A 633 17.41 19.85 -6.77
N PHE A 634 17.82 19.05 -7.76
CA PHE A 634 17.04 17.90 -8.23
C PHE A 634 16.95 16.77 -7.20
N LEU A 635 17.97 16.63 -6.34
CA LEU A 635 17.94 15.67 -5.23
C LEU A 635 16.93 16.11 -4.15
N LEU A 636 16.93 17.40 -3.78
CA LEU A 636 16.04 17.95 -2.75
C LEU A 636 14.57 17.95 -3.19
N ILE A 637 14.25 18.34 -4.44
CA ILE A 637 12.87 18.26 -4.92
C ILE A 637 12.39 16.81 -5.03
N GLY A 638 13.25 15.88 -5.46
CA GLY A 638 12.91 14.46 -5.57
C GLY A 638 12.66 13.80 -4.21
N LEU A 639 13.53 14.05 -3.22
CA LEU A 639 13.34 13.59 -1.85
C LEU A 639 12.12 14.26 -1.20
N GLY A 640 12.03 15.58 -1.27
CA GLY A 640 10.96 16.36 -0.66
C GLY A 640 9.58 15.96 -1.18
N PHE A 641 9.44 15.81 -2.50
CA PHE A 641 8.20 15.37 -3.13
C PHE A 641 7.75 14.01 -2.58
N MET A 642 8.63 13.01 -2.58
CA MET A 642 8.28 11.65 -2.16
C MET A 642 8.05 11.53 -0.65
N LEU A 643 8.79 12.28 0.18
CA LEU A 643 8.54 12.33 1.63
C LEU A 643 7.14 12.87 1.92
N VAL A 644 6.76 13.96 1.27
CA VAL A 644 5.44 14.57 1.44
C VAL A 644 4.35 13.66 0.87
N GLU A 645 4.54 13.13 -0.34
CA GLU A 645 3.57 12.26 -1.00
C GLU A 645 3.27 11.01 -0.17
N VAL A 646 4.30 10.26 0.25
CA VAL A 646 4.11 9.02 1.00
C VAL A 646 3.53 9.29 2.39
N ALA A 647 3.95 10.35 3.06
CA ALA A 647 3.36 10.74 4.35
C ALA A 647 1.87 11.07 4.21
N MET A 648 1.49 11.86 3.19
CA MET A 648 0.08 12.14 2.90
C MET A 648 -0.69 10.88 2.50
N LEU A 649 -0.07 9.96 1.75
CA LEU A 649 -0.70 8.70 1.33
C LEU A 649 -1.09 7.87 2.53
N GLN A 650 -0.19 7.68 3.50
CA GLN A 650 -0.46 6.88 4.69
C GLN A 650 -1.45 7.56 5.63
N ALA A 651 -1.35 8.88 5.83
CA ALA A 651 -2.33 9.64 6.62
C ALA A 651 -3.75 9.55 6.03
N LEU A 652 -3.88 9.79 4.73
CA LEU A 652 -5.19 9.73 4.06
C LEU A 652 -5.69 8.29 3.89
N GLY A 653 -4.81 7.30 3.83
CA GLY A 653 -5.18 5.89 3.84
C GLY A 653 -5.98 5.53 5.10
N VAL A 654 -5.53 5.99 6.27
CA VAL A 654 -6.26 5.85 7.54
C VAL A 654 -7.57 6.65 7.51
N PHE A 655 -7.52 7.93 7.12
CA PHE A 655 -8.70 8.79 7.11
C PHE A 655 -9.81 8.32 6.15
N LEU A 656 -9.46 7.81 4.97
CA LEU A 656 -10.40 7.27 3.98
C LEU A 656 -10.85 5.84 4.29
N GLY A 657 -10.28 5.21 5.32
CA GLY A 657 -10.59 3.86 5.78
C GLY A 657 -9.75 2.77 5.12
N HIS A 658 -9.37 2.91 3.84
CA HIS A 658 -8.64 1.86 3.14
C HIS A 658 -7.46 2.39 2.30
N PRO A 659 -6.28 1.72 2.33
CA PRO A 659 -5.12 2.11 1.54
C PRO A 659 -5.40 2.20 0.03
N SER A 660 -6.29 1.36 -0.53
CA SER A 660 -6.67 1.47 -1.97
C SER A 660 -7.41 2.76 -2.30
N TYR A 661 -8.24 3.29 -1.39
CA TYR A 661 -8.88 4.61 -1.57
C TYR A 661 -7.88 5.73 -1.40
N GLY A 662 -6.98 5.62 -0.41
CA GLY A 662 -5.82 6.49 -0.24
C GLY A 662 -5.03 6.57 -1.54
N LEU A 663 -4.57 5.44 -2.06
CA LEU A 663 -3.85 5.32 -3.32
C LEU A 663 -4.63 5.95 -4.49
N GLY A 664 -5.91 5.59 -4.66
CA GLY A 664 -6.74 6.08 -5.76
C GLY A 664 -6.98 7.59 -5.73
N ILE A 665 -7.49 8.11 -4.61
CA ILE A 665 -7.87 9.52 -4.45
C ILE A 665 -6.63 10.40 -4.33
N LEU A 666 -5.64 10.02 -3.51
CA LEU A 666 -4.44 10.80 -3.32
C LEU A 666 -3.58 10.81 -4.58
N LEU A 667 -3.23 9.66 -5.16
CA LEU A 667 -2.36 9.66 -6.34
C LEU A 667 -3.03 10.41 -7.47
N PHE A 668 -4.32 10.17 -7.73
CA PHE A 668 -5.04 10.90 -8.77
C PHE A 668 -4.99 12.41 -8.51
N SER A 669 -5.40 12.86 -7.32
CA SER A 669 -5.54 14.29 -7.02
C SER A 669 -4.19 15.00 -6.94
N LEU A 670 -3.19 14.37 -6.32
CA LEU A 670 -1.84 14.93 -6.16
C LEU A 670 -1.13 15.01 -7.50
N ILE A 671 -1.14 13.93 -8.28
CA ILE A 671 -0.50 13.92 -9.61
C ILE A 671 -1.22 14.89 -10.55
N LEU A 672 -2.57 14.90 -10.56
CA LEU A 672 -3.35 15.82 -11.38
C LEU A 672 -3.04 17.28 -11.04
N SER A 673 -3.09 17.64 -9.76
CA SER A 673 -2.81 19.02 -9.31
C SER A 673 -1.34 19.41 -9.53
N THR A 674 -0.39 18.47 -9.39
CA THR A 674 1.02 18.65 -9.78
C THR A 674 1.17 18.89 -11.28
N GLY A 675 0.41 18.17 -12.10
CA GLY A 675 0.35 18.38 -13.55
C GLY A 675 -0.18 19.77 -13.91
N VAL A 676 -1.25 20.21 -13.24
CA VAL A 676 -1.78 21.58 -13.38
C VAL A 676 -0.73 22.61 -12.95
N GLY A 677 -0.10 22.43 -11.79
CA GLY A 677 0.99 23.29 -11.30
C GLY A 677 2.13 23.42 -12.30
N SER A 678 2.54 22.31 -12.93
CA SER A 678 3.55 22.29 -13.99
C SER A 678 3.15 23.14 -15.20
N ILE A 679 1.89 23.02 -15.68
CA ILE A 679 1.37 23.82 -16.81
C ILE A 679 1.29 25.31 -16.43
N VAL A 680 0.84 25.62 -15.22
CA VAL A 680 0.75 27.00 -14.72
C VAL A 680 2.15 27.61 -14.60
N SER A 681 3.18 26.82 -14.26
CA SER A 681 4.56 27.30 -14.20
C SER A 681 5.11 27.86 -15.53
N ASP A 682 4.55 27.45 -16.67
CA ASP A 682 4.89 28.04 -17.98
C ASP A 682 4.17 29.38 -18.24
N ARG A 683 3.03 29.63 -17.59
CA ARG A 683 2.28 30.89 -17.70
C ARG A 683 2.74 31.93 -16.68
N ALA A 684 3.11 31.48 -15.49
CA ALA A 684 3.62 32.29 -14.40
C ALA A 684 5.00 31.78 -13.96
N PRO A 685 6.05 31.96 -14.77
CA PRO A 685 7.38 31.44 -14.47
C PRO A 685 8.02 32.16 -13.28
N LEU A 686 8.67 31.39 -12.41
CA LEU A 686 9.48 31.91 -11.30
C LEU A 686 10.83 32.39 -11.83
N THR A 687 10.91 33.64 -12.25
CA THR A 687 12.10 34.22 -12.92
C THR A 687 13.12 34.83 -11.98
N THR A 688 12.73 35.20 -10.75
CA THR A 688 13.62 35.87 -9.79
C THR A 688 13.95 34.95 -8.60
N LEU A 689 15.16 35.09 -8.05
CA LEU A 689 15.59 34.33 -6.87
C LEU A 689 14.63 34.49 -5.67
N PRO A 690 14.16 35.70 -5.31
CA PRO A 690 13.19 35.85 -4.22
C PRO A 690 11.89 35.09 -4.46
N ALA A 691 11.35 35.09 -5.68
CA ALA A 691 10.14 34.35 -6.02
C ALA A 691 10.35 32.83 -5.91
N GLN A 692 11.51 32.33 -6.34
CA GLN A 692 11.87 30.91 -6.23
C GLN A 692 12.05 30.48 -4.76
N VAL A 693 12.68 31.32 -3.93
CA VAL A 693 12.84 31.05 -2.49
C VAL A 693 11.49 31.08 -1.79
N LEU A 694 10.65 32.10 -2.05
CA LEU A 694 9.32 32.22 -1.46
C LEU A 694 8.43 31.01 -1.82
N TRP A 695 8.52 30.52 -3.06
CA TRP A 695 7.84 29.30 -3.49
C TRP A 695 8.27 28.07 -2.66
N GLY A 696 9.58 27.85 -2.48
CA GLY A 696 10.08 26.76 -1.65
C GLY A 696 9.63 26.87 -0.19
N LEU A 697 9.64 28.09 0.37
CA LEU A 697 9.15 28.36 1.72
C LEU A 697 7.63 28.19 1.85
N ALA A 698 6.85 28.49 0.81
CA ALA A 698 5.41 28.28 0.80
C ALA A 698 5.07 26.78 0.90
N ILE A 699 5.81 25.91 0.18
CA ILE A 699 5.68 24.45 0.31
C ILE A 699 6.04 24.02 1.73
N ALA A 700 7.19 24.47 2.25
CA ALA A 700 7.63 24.14 3.59
C ALA A 700 6.60 24.55 4.66
N GLY A 701 6.07 25.77 4.57
CA GLY A 701 5.05 26.30 5.46
C GLY A 701 3.75 25.51 5.38
N TYR A 702 3.29 25.14 4.18
CA TYR A 702 2.09 24.33 4.01
C TYR A 702 2.28 22.90 4.53
N SER A 703 3.41 22.25 4.27
CA SER A 703 3.72 20.92 4.82
C SER A 703 3.77 20.90 6.35
N ILE A 704 4.35 21.94 6.97
CA ILE A 704 4.35 22.10 8.43
C ILE A 704 2.93 22.36 8.95
N PHE A 705 2.15 23.20 8.28
CA PHE A 705 0.75 23.42 8.62
C PHE A 705 -0.04 22.11 8.62
N LEU A 706 0.13 21.27 7.59
CA LEU A 706 -0.51 19.95 7.54
C LEU A 706 -0.03 19.05 8.68
N ALA A 707 1.28 18.96 8.92
CA ALA A 707 1.83 18.14 10.00
C ALA A 707 1.21 18.46 11.38
N LEU A 708 0.87 19.73 11.63
CA LEU A 708 0.29 20.19 12.90
C LEU A 708 -1.23 20.09 12.97
N ASN A 709 -1.94 20.00 11.83
CA ASN A 709 -3.40 20.13 11.79
C ASN A 709 -4.13 18.91 11.20
N LEU A 710 -3.42 17.95 10.59
CA LEU A 710 -4.06 16.81 9.94
C LEU A 710 -4.95 16.00 10.88
N ASP A 711 -4.46 15.70 12.09
CA ASP A 711 -5.23 14.96 13.10
C ASP A 711 -6.53 15.69 13.48
N HIS A 712 -6.46 17.00 13.74
CA HIS A 712 -7.65 17.83 14.01
C HIS A 712 -8.64 17.83 12.84
N ILE A 713 -8.15 17.88 11.60
CA ILE A 713 -9.00 17.83 10.41
C ILE A 713 -9.66 16.45 10.28
N PHE A 714 -8.92 15.38 10.50
CA PHE A 714 -9.44 14.01 10.37
C PHE A 714 -10.48 13.66 11.43
N ASN A 715 -10.32 14.20 12.64
CA ASN A 715 -11.29 14.07 13.71
C ASN A 715 -12.54 14.92 13.43
N ALA A 716 -12.38 16.17 12.99
CA ALA A 716 -13.52 17.06 12.72
C ALA A 716 -14.42 16.61 11.57
N TYR A 717 -13.88 15.89 10.58
CA TYR A 717 -14.63 15.44 9.41
C TYR A 717 -14.72 13.92 9.26
N GLY A 718 -14.36 13.20 10.32
CA GLY A 718 -14.34 11.75 10.36
C GLY A 718 -15.69 11.10 10.04
N ASP A 719 -16.75 11.74 10.52
CA ASP A 719 -18.12 11.23 10.48
C ASP A 719 -18.79 11.51 9.12
N THR A 720 -18.09 12.15 8.19
CA THR A 720 -18.64 12.39 6.85
C THR A 720 -18.61 11.11 6.02
N ALA A 721 -19.59 10.97 5.12
CA ALA A 721 -19.60 9.87 4.16
C ALA A 721 -18.30 9.84 3.32
N LEU A 722 -17.98 8.70 2.72
CA LEU A 722 -16.74 8.51 1.93
C LEU A 722 -16.51 9.64 0.91
N MET A 723 -17.58 10.11 0.25
CA MET A 723 -17.50 11.24 -0.68
C MET A 723 -17.06 12.55 0.00
N GLY A 724 -17.56 12.83 1.21
CA GLY A 724 -17.16 14.00 1.99
C GLY A 724 -15.68 13.94 2.36
N ARG A 725 -15.22 12.80 2.91
CA ARG A 725 -13.81 12.56 3.24
C ARG A 725 -12.91 12.63 1.99
N ALA A 726 -13.38 12.12 0.85
CA ALA A 726 -12.68 12.25 -0.43
C ALA A 726 -12.53 13.71 -0.87
N LEU A 727 -13.61 14.51 -0.79
CA LEU A 727 -13.56 15.93 -1.16
C LEU A 727 -12.64 16.74 -0.25
N ILE A 728 -12.61 16.45 1.04
CA ILE A 728 -11.71 17.08 2.00
C ILE A 728 -10.25 16.71 1.71
N SER A 729 -10.00 15.42 1.46
CA SER A 729 -8.68 14.94 1.00
C SER A 729 -8.22 15.71 -0.24
N VAL A 730 -9.08 15.85 -1.26
CA VAL A 730 -8.79 16.62 -2.48
C VAL A 730 -8.50 18.09 -2.14
N ALA A 731 -9.29 18.72 -1.28
CA ALA A 731 -9.10 20.12 -0.89
C ALA A 731 -7.75 20.38 -0.19
N ILE A 732 -7.27 19.41 0.60
CA ILE A 732 -5.95 19.47 1.25
C ILE A 732 -4.81 19.25 0.23
N ILE A 733 -5.00 18.30 -0.68
CA ILE A 733 -3.98 17.87 -1.65
C ILE A 733 -3.78 18.90 -2.76
N VAL A 734 -4.85 19.49 -3.31
CA VAL A 734 -4.77 20.33 -4.51
C VAL A 734 -3.81 21.54 -4.36
N PRO A 735 -3.87 22.33 -3.28
CA PRO A 735 -2.93 23.44 -3.08
C PRO A 735 -1.47 22.97 -3.04
N LEU A 736 -1.21 21.87 -2.33
CA LEU A 736 0.11 21.27 -2.22
C LEU A 736 0.61 20.78 -3.58
N GLY A 737 -0.19 19.99 -4.29
CA GLY A 737 0.19 19.46 -5.60
C GLY A 737 0.47 20.57 -6.61
N ILE A 738 -0.36 21.62 -6.67
CA ILE A 738 -0.09 22.78 -7.54
C ILE A 738 1.28 23.39 -7.22
N LEU A 739 1.62 23.59 -5.95
CA LEU A 739 2.93 24.12 -5.56
C LEU A 739 4.07 23.16 -5.91
N LEU A 740 3.92 21.87 -5.64
CA LEU A 740 4.93 20.85 -5.97
C LEU A 740 5.20 20.78 -7.49
N GLY A 741 4.17 20.99 -8.32
CA GLY A 741 4.24 20.97 -9.78
C GLY A 741 5.16 22.01 -10.40
N TYR A 742 5.50 23.08 -9.68
CA TYR A 742 6.45 24.09 -10.15
C TYR A 742 7.91 23.64 -10.13
N GLY A 743 8.27 22.68 -9.27
CA GLY A 743 9.67 22.37 -8.98
C GLY A 743 10.45 21.88 -10.20
N PHE A 744 9.99 20.80 -10.82
CA PHE A 744 10.71 20.18 -11.93
C PHE A 744 10.85 21.11 -13.17
N PRO A 745 9.77 21.73 -13.70
CA PRO A 745 9.90 22.66 -14.82
C PRO A 745 10.80 23.86 -14.53
N THR A 746 10.77 24.39 -13.30
CA THR A 746 11.62 25.52 -12.90
C THR A 746 13.09 25.13 -12.90
N GLY A 747 13.43 23.97 -12.32
CA GLY A 747 14.80 23.42 -12.36
C GLY A 747 15.30 23.20 -13.79
N ILE A 748 14.49 22.62 -14.67
CA ILE A 748 14.89 22.36 -16.07
C ILE A 748 15.14 23.68 -16.80
N ARG A 749 14.27 24.69 -16.66
CA ARG A 749 14.49 26.00 -17.30
C ARG A 749 15.78 26.67 -16.83
N LEU A 750 16.08 26.59 -15.53
CA LEU A 750 17.32 27.14 -14.95
C LEU A 750 18.57 26.46 -15.53
N VAL A 751 18.53 25.13 -15.68
CA VAL A 751 19.67 24.35 -16.19
C VAL A 751 19.80 24.46 -17.70
N GLU A 752 18.69 24.48 -18.45
CA GLU A 752 18.70 24.51 -19.91
C GLU A 752 19.33 25.79 -20.46
N GLN A 753 19.19 26.91 -19.74
CA GLN A 753 19.85 28.18 -20.07
C GLN A 753 21.38 28.10 -20.06
N THR A 754 21.96 27.27 -19.18
CA THR A 754 23.41 27.15 -19.04
C THR A 754 23.96 25.90 -19.76
N GLN A 755 23.34 24.74 -19.54
CA GLN A 755 23.80 23.43 -20.04
C GLN A 755 22.62 22.48 -20.37
N SER A 756 22.05 22.64 -21.56
CA SER A 756 20.93 21.81 -22.06
C SER A 756 21.19 20.30 -22.04
N ARG A 757 22.44 19.87 -22.22
CA ARG A 757 22.82 18.44 -22.17
C ARG A 757 22.66 17.80 -20.79
N ALA A 758 22.75 18.58 -19.71
CA ALA A 758 22.67 18.07 -18.33
C ALA A 758 21.23 17.70 -17.91
N THR A 759 20.22 18.23 -18.60
CA THR A 759 18.79 18.07 -18.25
C THR A 759 18.35 16.61 -18.12
N ALA A 760 18.72 15.75 -19.07
CA ALA A 760 18.37 14.32 -19.04
C ALA A 760 19.05 13.57 -17.87
N TRP A 761 20.25 13.99 -17.47
CA TRP A 761 20.92 13.41 -16.31
C TRP A 761 20.27 13.87 -15.00
N LEU A 762 19.97 15.16 -14.86
CA LEU A 762 19.32 15.72 -13.67
C LEU A 762 17.89 15.18 -13.48
N TRP A 763 17.16 14.87 -14.55
CA TRP A 763 15.92 14.10 -14.46
C TRP A 763 16.15 12.70 -13.88
N GLY A 764 17.24 12.03 -14.28
CA GLY A 764 17.66 10.77 -13.67
C GLY A 764 18.03 10.88 -12.19
N VAL A 765 18.72 11.97 -11.79
CA VAL A 765 19.03 12.25 -10.37
C VAL A 765 17.74 12.44 -9.57
N ASN A 766 16.79 13.22 -10.08
CA ASN A 766 15.48 13.42 -9.47
C ASN A 766 14.72 12.09 -9.28
N GLY A 767 14.69 11.27 -10.33
CA GLY A 767 14.07 9.94 -10.26
C GLY A 767 14.74 9.04 -9.22
N ALA A 768 16.06 9.02 -9.17
CA ALA A 768 16.80 8.24 -8.18
C ALA A 768 16.57 8.73 -6.74
N ALA A 769 16.57 10.05 -6.54
CA ALA A 769 16.25 10.67 -5.26
C ALA A 769 14.82 10.33 -4.82
N GLY A 770 13.86 10.28 -5.75
CA GLY A 770 12.51 9.86 -5.46
C GLY A 770 12.41 8.42 -4.93
N VAL A 771 13.17 7.47 -5.52
CA VAL A 771 13.22 6.08 -5.01
C VAL A 771 13.69 6.05 -3.56
N LEU A 772 14.82 6.73 -3.29
CA LEU A 772 15.34 6.82 -1.93
C LEU A 772 14.32 7.50 -0.98
N GLY A 773 13.69 8.58 -1.43
CA GLY A 773 12.67 9.31 -0.68
C GLY A 773 11.48 8.44 -0.29
N SER A 774 11.00 7.59 -1.20
CA SER A 774 9.88 6.68 -0.90
C SER A 774 10.20 5.66 0.19
N ALA A 775 11.39 5.06 0.16
CA ALA A 775 11.83 4.09 1.17
C ALA A 775 12.12 4.79 2.52
N LEU A 776 12.73 5.98 2.48
CA LEU A 776 12.96 6.79 3.68
C LEU A 776 11.66 7.27 4.32
N ALA A 777 10.66 7.64 3.52
CA ALA A 777 9.36 8.08 4.03
C ALA A 777 8.68 6.99 4.86
N ILE A 778 8.63 5.75 4.36
CA ILE A 778 8.10 4.60 5.10
C ILE A 778 8.88 4.38 6.39
N ALA A 779 10.22 4.41 6.33
CA ALA A 779 11.06 4.24 7.51
C ALA A 779 10.82 5.33 8.57
N PHE A 780 10.69 6.60 8.15
CA PHE A 780 10.44 7.72 9.05
C PHE A 780 9.02 7.71 9.61
N ASN A 781 8.02 7.31 8.83
CA ASN A 781 6.64 7.15 9.32
C ASN A 781 6.56 6.08 10.42
N ILE A 782 7.23 4.93 10.24
CA ILE A 782 7.31 3.87 11.24
C ILE A 782 8.08 4.33 12.49
N ALA A 783 9.25 4.95 12.29
CA ALA A 783 10.15 5.28 13.39
C ALA A 783 9.69 6.50 14.21
N PHE A 784 9.12 7.50 13.55
CA PHE A 784 8.92 8.82 14.13
C PHE A 784 7.46 9.30 14.06
N GLY A 785 6.70 8.88 13.04
CA GLY A 785 5.34 9.33 12.78
C GLY A 785 5.22 10.12 11.47
N ILE A 786 3.99 10.20 10.95
CA ILE A 786 3.66 10.82 9.66
C ILE A 786 3.87 12.33 9.68
N ASP A 787 3.55 12.96 10.81
CA ASP A 787 3.75 14.38 11.10
C ASP A 787 5.21 14.81 10.87
N LYS A 788 6.16 14.05 11.42
CA LYS A 788 7.60 14.38 11.32
C LYS A 788 8.14 14.18 9.92
N THR A 789 7.63 13.21 9.17
CA THR A 789 8.01 13.01 7.76
C THR A 789 7.52 14.15 6.88
N LEU A 790 6.32 14.69 7.13
CA LEU A 790 5.83 15.90 6.45
C LEU A 790 6.73 17.11 6.73
N ILE A 791 7.14 17.30 7.99
CA ILE A 791 8.07 18.36 8.37
C ILE A 791 9.39 18.19 7.62
N LEU A 792 9.95 16.97 7.59
CA LEU A 792 11.20 16.70 6.89
C LEU A 792 11.11 16.97 5.38
N GLY A 793 9.99 16.58 4.75
CA GLY A 793 9.70 16.90 3.36
C GLY A 793 9.65 18.41 3.12
N GLY A 794 9.00 19.17 4.00
CA GLY A 794 8.99 20.63 3.98
C GLY A 794 10.39 21.25 4.13
N LEU A 795 11.22 20.70 5.02
CA LEU A 795 12.61 21.13 5.20
C LEU A 795 13.46 20.92 3.94
N CYS A 796 13.22 19.87 3.15
CA CYS A 796 13.88 19.71 1.84
C CYS A 796 13.58 20.88 0.89
N TYR A 797 12.33 21.37 0.87
CA TYR A 797 11.94 22.54 0.06
C TYR A 797 12.51 23.86 0.61
N ALA A 798 12.58 24.02 1.93
CA ALA A 798 13.23 25.18 2.54
C ALA A 798 14.74 25.23 2.19
N ALA A 799 15.41 24.06 2.15
CA ALA A 799 16.82 23.95 1.80
C ALA A 799 17.13 24.33 0.33
N LEU A 800 16.12 24.36 -0.56
CA LEU A 800 16.29 24.80 -1.95
C LEU A 800 16.83 26.23 -2.05
N ALA A 801 16.56 27.08 -1.06
CA ALA A 801 17.05 28.46 -1.05
C ALA A 801 18.58 28.54 -1.22
N VAL A 802 19.31 27.60 -0.62
CA VAL A 802 20.78 27.53 -0.72
C VAL A 802 21.22 27.15 -2.14
N ALA A 803 20.61 26.10 -2.70
CA ALA A 803 20.93 25.64 -4.06
C ALA A 803 20.58 26.69 -5.12
N LEU A 804 19.42 27.33 -5.00
CA LEU A 804 18.95 28.40 -5.88
C LEU A 804 19.88 29.63 -5.83
N ALA A 805 20.28 30.06 -4.64
CA ALA A 805 21.20 31.19 -4.49
C ALA A 805 22.58 30.89 -5.09
N ALA A 806 23.06 29.66 -5.00
CA ALA A 806 24.32 29.24 -5.62
C ALA A 806 24.23 29.17 -7.15
N LEU A 807 23.14 28.64 -7.71
CA LEU A 807 22.89 28.65 -9.16
C LEU A 807 22.79 30.07 -9.73
N ALA A 808 22.09 30.97 -9.03
CA ALA A 808 21.96 32.37 -9.44
C ALA A 808 23.33 33.09 -9.49
N LYS A 809 24.22 32.81 -8.52
CA LYS A 809 25.59 33.35 -8.52
C LYS A 809 26.44 32.84 -9.68
N ASP A 810 26.26 31.57 -10.06
CA ASP A 810 27.01 30.97 -11.18
C ASP A 810 26.53 31.53 -12.53
N ALA A 811 25.21 31.68 -12.71
CA ALA A 811 24.62 32.32 -13.89
C ALA A 811 25.13 33.75 -14.09
N ALA A 812 25.14 34.57 -13.02
CA ALA A 812 25.65 35.94 -13.06
C ALA A 812 27.15 36.02 -13.43
N LYS A 813 27.96 35.03 -13.01
CA LYS A 813 29.38 34.95 -13.39
C LYS A 813 29.58 34.56 -14.85
N SER A 814 28.73 33.67 -15.38
CA SER A 814 28.77 33.28 -16.79
C SER A 814 28.39 34.43 -17.72
N GLU A 815 27.38 35.24 -17.37
CA GLU A 815 27.01 36.44 -18.13
C GLU A 815 28.12 37.51 -18.09
N ALA A 816 28.80 37.67 -16.96
CA ALA A 816 29.91 38.62 -16.84
C ALA A 816 31.20 38.21 -17.59
N THR A 817 31.29 36.97 -18.07
CA THR A 817 32.46 36.42 -18.77
C THR A 817 32.22 36.18 -20.27
N THR A 818 31.04 36.51 -20.78
CA THR A 818 30.75 36.51 -22.23
C THR A 818 30.98 37.92 -22.78
N PRO A 819 31.99 38.15 -23.65
CA PRO A 819 32.28 39.47 -24.21
C PRO A 819 31.22 39.97 -25.20
#